data_AF-A0A178IM35-F1
#
_entry.id   AF-A0A178IM35-F1
#
_cell.length_a   1.000
_cell.length_b   1.000
_cell.length_c   1.000
_cell.angle_alpha   90.00
_cell.angle_beta   90.00
_cell.angle_gamma   90.00
#
_symmetry.space_group_name_H-M   'P 1'
#
loop_
_entity.id
_entity.type
_entity.pdbx_description
1 polymer ?
#
loop_
_entity_poly.entity_id
_entity_poly.type
_entity_poly.pdbx_seq_one_letter_code
_entity_poly.pdbx_strand_id
1 'polypeptide(L)'
;MKMLPIPAGLFVMGETNDTPAEAFTQGTHLKRGDWDEHPAHRVTISHPFYISEVEVTTEQFKKFRGTYTGNPDTQPYASGVSWHDAAAFCRWLSKREDKPYRLPTEAEWEYACRAGTTTLFSSGSEPPSSETANAWGVKNMHTGVGEWCLDWHGKYSFDAQTDPVGPAFGVARVIRGGGLDRETTFYARSANRAGLPPDFPPCPLEELQIASRAANAGKHPANSGENPERHSFRKTPNRHGQGRTGFRIVLAPPPESAPKPAVTPLTSRAVVQSGANATIAPDPARPYFRKRLLLPTPPENVRTSELVTFRALGWPRAFLRHQHSPALIACDNGDLLAVFFSASAEHDPEVALMGLRLRFGADQWDPPDQFLDIPDVNDHAPMLWNDTGRLWFFWGFNNYAAGFPFQWMMSDDHGATWGTINFPRLPDPVGPHSAQPVTNAFRDRHGVINVACDGHGSVSLLWRSADNGVTWADPGGRTGGRHTAFVELRDGRILGMGGKSSNIEGYMPRSLSSDGGKTWAVSKTPFPALGSNQRPSLIRLASDRLLFACDLQSDKGKAPASIEKRGALVALSDDEGETWATRILPGVQLHERPERAAAMGGGTLGYSVARQAPNGMIHLITSMNQPCLHFEFNEAWILQYDIAAPAPDAKLLCSTASHVPVVKEYTETDEVGRVRLRYSGGIADDGRFLLHGKFQSFHADGTPEFEANYALGALSGRQSLGLPGGILSWTREYKQDGSMEWTNYWPDGSIRTRSTWRDLAADGPAVLYDRVTKKEIYRVEFERGRVKSKKGSPGEN
;
A
#
# COMPACT_ATOMS: atom_id res chain seq x y z
N MET A 1 -27.57 16.43 27.20
CA MET A 1 -27.03 15.10 26.87
C MET A 1 -26.80 14.39 28.20
N LYS A 2 -27.19 13.11 28.34
CA LYS A 2 -26.98 12.36 29.58
C LYS A 2 -25.53 11.84 29.61
N MET A 3 -24.80 12.18 30.67
CA MET A 3 -23.43 11.74 30.90
C MET A 3 -23.42 10.76 32.08
N LEU A 4 -22.71 9.65 31.93
CA LEU A 4 -22.61 8.57 32.91
C LEU A 4 -21.19 8.56 33.53
N PRO A 5 -21.06 8.42 34.86
CA PRO A 5 -19.76 8.33 35.50
C PRO A 5 -19.12 6.96 35.23
N ILE A 6 -17.84 6.98 34.85
CA ILE A 6 -17.01 5.80 34.66
C ILE A 6 -15.89 5.85 35.72
N PRO A 7 -15.75 4.82 36.58
CA PRO A 7 -14.76 4.84 37.65
C PRO A 7 -13.32 4.74 37.09
N ALA A 8 -12.33 5.16 37.86
CA ALA A 8 -10.94 4.80 37.58
C ALA A 8 -10.73 3.30 37.80
N GLY A 9 -9.76 2.69 37.12
CA GLY A 9 -9.46 1.29 37.33
C GLY A 9 -8.46 0.68 36.35
N LEU A 10 -8.31 -0.63 36.44
CA LEU A 10 -7.38 -1.43 35.64
C LEU A 10 -8.18 -2.41 34.77
N PHE A 11 -7.78 -2.56 33.51
CA PHE A 11 -8.30 -3.61 32.63
C PHE A 11 -7.22 -4.17 31.70
N VAL A 12 -7.58 -5.22 30.96
CA VAL A 12 -6.78 -5.76 29.86
C VAL A 12 -7.36 -5.24 28.55
N MET A 13 -6.58 -4.46 27.83
CA MET A 13 -6.90 -3.94 26.50
C MET A 13 -6.41 -4.92 25.44
N GLY A 14 -7.20 -5.16 24.40
CA GLY A 14 -6.94 -6.17 23.36
C GLY A 14 -7.62 -7.52 23.65
N GLU A 15 -7.40 -8.51 22.78
CA GLU A 15 -8.14 -9.79 22.82
C GLU A 15 -7.25 -10.97 23.20
N THR A 16 -7.75 -11.86 24.06
CA THR A 16 -7.09 -13.12 24.44
C THR A 16 -8.03 -14.32 24.46
N ASN A 17 -9.31 -14.11 24.19
CA ASN A 17 -10.31 -15.18 24.15
C ASN A 17 -10.35 -15.79 22.75
N ASP A 18 -10.61 -17.09 22.71
CA ASP A 18 -10.87 -17.77 21.45
C ASP A 18 -12.14 -17.20 20.82
N THR A 19 -12.03 -16.84 19.54
CA THR A 19 -13.17 -16.33 18.77
C THR A 19 -13.91 -17.52 18.16
N PRO A 20 -15.25 -17.62 18.32
CA PRO A 20 -16.02 -18.71 17.72
C PRO A 20 -15.81 -18.73 16.19
N ALA A 21 -15.27 -19.81 15.64
CA ALA A 21 -14.88 -19.87 14.23
C ALA A 21 -15.59 -20.99 13.47
N GLU A 22 -16.32 -20.60 12.42
CA GLU A 22 -16.54 -21.37 11.17
C GLU A 22 -17.18 -20.47 10.07
N ALA A 23 -18.00 -19.47 10.43
CA ALA A 23 -18.61 -18.52 9.49
C ALA A 23 -17.78 -17.25 9.19
N PHE A 24 -16.66 -17.04 9.89
CA PHE A 24 -16.00 -15.73 10.02
C PHE A 24 -14.58 -15.68 9.43
N THR A 25 -14.11 -16.79 8.84
CA THR A 25 -12.68 -17.05 8.55
C THR A 25 -12.35 -17.13 7.05
N GLN A 26 -12.87 -16.23 6.21
CA GLN A 26 -12.29 -16.04 4.88
C GLN A 26 -11.05 -15.13 4.95
N GLY A 27 -10.02 -15.50 5.74
CA GLY A 27 -8.73 -14.80 5.72
C GLY A 27 -7.86 -14.90 6.97
N THR A 28 -8.46 -14.99 8.17
CA THR A 28 -7.70 -14.85 9.41
C THR A 28 -7.12 -16.18 9.90
N HIS A 29 -5.80 -16.22 10.01
CA HIS A 29 -5.00 -17.30 10.57
C HIS A 29 -4.91 -17.22 12.11
N LEU A 30 -5.69 -16.32 12.72
CA LEU A 30 -5.68 -16.02 14.15
C LEU A 30 -6.92 -16.60 14.81
N LYS A 31 -6.73 -17.25 15.97
CA LYS A 31 -7.82 -17.87 16.73
C LYS A 31 -8.48 -16.91 17.71
N ARG A 32 -7.91 -15.71 17.93
CA ARG A 32 -8.22 -14.81 19.04
C ARG A 32 -8.34 -13.35 18.61
N GLY A 33 -9.39 -12.99 17.89
CA GLY A 33 -9.60 -11.62 17.41
C GLY A 33 -8.76 -11.26 16.18
N ASP A 34 -8.83 -10.00 15.77
CA ASP A 34 -7.97 -9.46 14.72
C ASP A 34 -6.58 -9.14 15.27
N TRP A 35 -5.63 -8.91 14.39
CA TRP A 35 -4.22 -8.81 14.74
C TRP A 35 -3.79 -7.52 15.39
N ASP A 36 -4.46 -6.44 15.05
CA ASP A 36 -4.22 -5.11 15.59
C ASP A 36 -4.84 -4.96 16.99
N GLU A 37 -5.60 -5.98 17.44
CA GLU A 37 -6.04 -6.21 18.82
C GLU A 37 -4.93 -6.83 19.69
N HIS A 38 -3.77 -7.18 19.11
CA HIS A 38 -2.63 -7.81 19.81
C HIS A 38 -1.39 -6.93 19.91
N PRO A 39 -0.58 -7.10 20.97
CA PRO A 39 -0.82 -7.98 22.11
C PRO A 39 -1.83 -7.38 23.11
N ALA A 40 -2.58 -8.24 23.78
CA ALA A 40 -3.35 -7.83 24.93
C ALA A 40 -2.41 -7.40 26.08
N HIS A 41 -2.72 -6.26 26.71
CA HIS A 41 -1.84 -5.64 27.69
C HIS A 41 -2.62 -4.91 28.78
N ARG A 42 -1.94 -4.65 29.91
CA ARG A 42 -2.55 -3.98 31.06
C ARG A 42 -2.64 -2.49 30.84
N VAL A 43 -3.83 -1.92 31.06
CA VAL A 43 -4.06 -0.48 30.99
C VAL A 43 -4.73 0.00 32.28
N THR A 44 -4.16 1.05 32.88
CA THR A 44 -4.74 1.77 34.01
C THR A 44 -5.39 3.06 33.51
N ILE A 45 -6.68 3.22 33.78
CA ILE A 45 -7.39 4.50 33.73
C ILE A 45 -7.23 5.15 35.10
N SER A 46 -6.42 6.19 35.20
CA SER A 46 -5.98 6.75 36.51
C SER A 46 -7.04 7.62 37.19
N HIS A 47 -7.92 8.23 36.41
CA HIS A 47 -8.95 9.15 36.89
C HIS A 47 -10.34 8.76 36.39
N PRO A 48 -11.39 8.93 37.22
CA PRO A 48 -12.75 8.77 36.74
C PRO A 48 -13.08 9.84 35.69
N PHE A 49 -13.92 9.49 34.73
CA PHE A 49 -14.40 10.41 33.70
C PHE A 49 -15.90 10.21 33.49
N TYR A 50 -16.54 11.08 32.72
CA TYR A 50 -17.92 10.85 32.29
C TYR A 50 -17.97 10.58 30.79
N ILE A 51 -18.85 9.68 30.35
CA ILE A 51 -19.09 9.38 28.93
C ILE A 51 -20.58 9.56 28.60
N SER A 52 -20.92 9.95 27.38
CA SER A 52 -22.32 10.01 26.97
C SER A 52 -22.97 8.62 26.95
N GLU A 53 -24.22 8.51 27.40
CA GLU A 53 -24.95 7.22 27.47
C GLU A 53 -25.06 6.52 26.11
N VAL A 54 -25.25 7.31 25.06
CA VAL A 54 -25.33 6.91 23.65
C VAL A 54 -24.43 7.82 22.81
N GLU A 55 -24.25 7.47 21.55
CA GLU A 55 -23.60 8.27 20.53
C GLU A 55 -24.30 9.62 20.33
N VAL A 56 -23.56 10.59 19.80
CA VAL A 56 -24.13 11.91 19.49
C VAL A 56 -25.25 11.75 18.46
N THR A 57 -26.43 12.23 18.79
CA THR A 57 -27.59 12.11 17.91
C THR A 57 -27.52 13.10 16.75
N THR A 58 -28.21 12.78 15.66
CA THR A 58 -28.38 13.70 14.52
C THR A 58 -28.90 15.07 14.97
N GLU A 59 -29.87 15.09 15.89
CA GLU A 59 -30.43 16.34 16.42
C GLU A 59 -29.45 17.11 17.33
N GLN A 60 -28.56 16.42 18.04
CA GLN A 60 -27.50 17.08 18.80
C GLN A 60 -26.46 17.70 17.85
N PHE A 61 -26.03 16.94 16.84
CA PHE A 61 -25.03 17.39 15.87
C PHE A 61 -25.53 18.56 15.01
N LYS A 62 -26.83 18.56 14.61
CA LYS A 62 -27.47 19.68 13.91
C LYS A 62 -27.37 21.02 14.64
N LYS A 63 -27.31 21.02 15.97
CA LYS A 63 -27.12 22.25 16.76
C LYS A 63 -25.74 22.87 16.57
N PHE A 64 -24.75 22.06 16.21
CA PHE A 64 -23.40 22.51 15.85
C PHE A 64 -23.31 22.86 14.36
N ARG A 65 -23.81 21.97 13.49
CA ARG A 65 -23.81 22.15 12.04
C ARG A 65 -25.24 22.03 11.48
N GLY A 66 -25.92 23.16 11.34
CA GLY A 66 -27.32 23.21 10.89
C GLY A 66 -27.57 22.67 9.49
N THR A 67 -26.54 22.58 8.64
CA THR A 67 -26.62 22.00 7.30
C THR A 67 -26.54 20.47 7.28
N TYR A 68 -26.26 19.81 8.42
CA TYR A 68 -26.20 18.36 8.49
C TYR A 68 -27.61 17.75 8.48
N THR A 69 -27.89 16.87 7.52
CA THR A 69 -29.22 16.28 7.32
C THR A 69 -29.40 14.92 8.00
N GLY A 70 -28.31 14.28 8.46
CA GLY A 70 -28.35 12.92 9.01
C GLY A 70 -28.07 11.83 7.96
N ASN A 71 -27.65 10.66 8.43
CA ASN A 71 -27.57 9.44 7.63
C ASN A 71 -28.82 8.57 7.90
N PRO A 72 -29.64 8.25 6.88
CA PRO A 72 -30.84 7.44 7.06
C PRO A 72 -30.60 6.04 7.65
N ASP A 73 -29.44 5.43 7.38
CA ASP A 73 -29.13 4.06 7.81
C ASP A 73 -28.67 3.96 9.26
N THR A 74 -28.39 5.09 9.91
CA THR A 74 -27.88 5.13 11.28
C THR A 74 -28.72 6.02 12.20
N GLN A 75 -29.94 6.37 11.79
CA GLN A 75 -30.84 7.13 12.66
C GLN A 75 -31.06 6.38 13.99
N PRO A 76 -31.13 7.09 15.13
CA PRO A 76 -31.12 8.55 15.29
C PRO A 76 -29.70 9.16 15.43
N TYR A 77 -28.63 8.40 15.22
CA TYR A 77 -27.25 8.78 15.51
C TYR A 77 -26.57 9.53 14.34
N ALA A 78 -25.70 10.47 14.68
CA ALA A 78 -24.88 11.16 13.69
C ALA A 78 -23.78 10.22 13.17
N SER A 79 -23.65 10.08 11.86
CA SER A 79 -22.61 9.27 11.21
C SER A 79 -22.25 9.84 9.84
N GLY A 80 -21.18 9.33 9.22
CA GLY A 80 -20.65 9.91 7.98
C GLY A 80 -20.06 11.30 8.22
N VAL A 81 -19.43 11.50 9.38
CA VAL A 81 -18.76 12.74 9.79
C VAL A 81 -17.27 12.50 9.96
N SER A 82 -16.44 13.52 9.73
CA SER A 82 -14.99 13.41 9.94
C SER A 82 -14.63 13.35 11.40
N TRP A 83 -13.45 12.79 11.65
CA TRP A 83 -12.81 12.95 12.94
C TRP A 83 -12.66 14.44 13.31
N HIS A 84 -12.31 15.27 12.32
CA HIS A 84 -12.22 16.73 12.50
C HIS A 84 -13.56 17.38 12.87
N ASP A 85 -14.67 16.95 12.26
CA ASP A 85 -16.02 17.40 12.59
C ASP A 85 -16.44 16.97 13.99
N ALA A 86 -16.16 15.72 14.36
CA ALA A 86 -16.42 15.18 15.70
C ALA A 86 -15.62 15.93 16.77
N ALA A 87 -14.33 16.16 16.53
CA ALA A 87 -13.48 16.95 17.41
C ALA A 87 -13.92 18.43 17.48
N ALA A 88 -14.38 19.00 16.37
CA ALA A 88 -14.92 20.37 16.34
C ALA A 88 -16.23 20.50 17.12
N PHE A 89 -17.11 19.50 17.06
CA PHE A 89 -18.31 19.42 17.88
C PHE A 89 -17.94 19.45 19.38
N CYS A 90 -16.96 18.64 19.81
CA CYS A 90 -16.50 18.62 21.19
C CYS A 90 -15.95 19.99 21.64
N ARG A 91 -15.14 20.65 20.81
CA ARG A 91 -14.63 22.01 21.10
C ARG A 91 -15.74 23.05 21.21
N TRP A 92 -16.72 23.00 20.30
CA TRP A 92 -17.89 23.88 20.32
C TRP A 92 -18.72 23.67 21.59
N LEU A 93 -19.01 22.42 21.95
CA LEU A 93 -19.76 22.09 23.15
C LEU A 93 -19.01 22.54 24.42
N SER A 94 -17.69 22.34 24.44
CA SER A 94 -16.83 22.79 25.53
C SER A 94 -16.92 24.28 25.77
N LYS A 95 -16.85 25.07 24.69
CA LYS A 95 -16.94 26.52 24.76
C LYS A 95 -18.33 27.00 25.19
N ARG A 96 -19.39 26.27 24.81
CA ARG A 96 -20.77 26.61 25.13
C ARG A 96 -21.15 26.31 26.58
N GLU A 97 -20.62 25.24 27.14
CA GLU A 97 -20.99 24.75 28.48
C GLU A 97 -19.90 24.94 29.53
N ASP A 98 -18.78 25.58 29.17
CA ASP A 98 -17.58 25.82 29.99
C ASP A 98 -17.07 24.54 30.67
N LYS A 99 -16.90 23.50 29.86
CA LYS A 99 -16.62 22.12 30.30
C LYS A 99 -15.67 21.42 29.33
N PRO A 100 -14.75 20.55 29.80
CA PRO A 100 -13.77 19.91 28.92
C PRO A 100 -14.36 18.69 28.19
N TYR A 101 -15.07 18.90 27.08
CA TYR A 101 -15.55 17.81 26.23
C TYR A 101 -14.52 17.42 25.17
N ARG A 102 -14.34 16.12 24.97
CA ARG A 102 -13.47 15.55 23.93
C ARG A 102 -14.00 14.20 23.45
N LEU A 103 -13.37 13.67 22.40
CA LEU A 103 -13.55 12.26 22.03
C LEU A 103 -12.92 11.36 23.13
N PRO A 104 -13.46 10.17 23.37
CA PRO A 104 -12.79 9.19 24.22
C PRO A 104 -11.44 8.83 23.61
N THR A 105 -10.44 8.60 24.45
CA THR A 105 -9.29 7.80 24.01
C THR A 105 -9.78 6.40 23.66
N GLU A 106 -9.01 5.71 22.83
CA GLU A 106 -9.26 4.32 22.48
C GLU A 106 -9.36 3.44 23.74
N ALA A 107 -8.45 3.66 24.70
CA ALA A 107 -8.45 2.93 25.95
C ALA A 107 -9.68 3.22 26.82
N GLU A 108 -10.10 4.49 26.92
CA GLU A 108 -11.35 4.83 27.63
C GLU A 108 -12.57 4.21 26.96
N TRP A 109 -12.61 4.16 25.62
CA TRP A 109 -13.71 3.54 24.89
C TRP A 109 -13.80 2.05 25.20
N GLU A 110 -12.69 1.31 25.07
CA GLU A 110 -12.67 -0.14 25.33
C GLU A 110 -12.96 -0.44 26.81
N TYR A 111 -12.43 0.37 27.72
CA TYR A 111 -12.69 0.25 29.16
C TYR A 111 -14.19 0.43 29.47
N ALA A 112 -14.81 1.48 28.92
CA ALA A 112 -16.23 1.75 29.06
C ALA A 112 -17.08 0.66 28.41
N CYS A 113 -16.64 0.10 27.28
CA CYS A 113 -17.31 -0.97 26.56
C CYS A 113 -17.38 -2.25 27.41
N ARG A 114 -16.22 -2.69 27.90
CA ARG A 114 -16.06 -3.90 28.72
C ARG A 114 -16.81 -3.81 30.05
N ALA A 115 -16.86 -2.63 30.67
CA ALA A 115 -17.55 -2.41 31.94
C ALA A 115 -17.23 -3.45 33.03
N GLY A 116 -15.95 -3.84 33.11
CA GLY A 116 -15.43 -4.82 34.07
C GLY A 116 -15.38 -6.27 33.58
N THR A 117 -15.87 -6.58 32.37
CA THR A 117 -15.73 -7.93 31.79
C THR A 117 -14.40 -8.11 31.06
N THR A 118 -13.99 -9.37 30.90
CA THR A 118 -12.85 -9.78 30.06
C THR A 118 -13.30 -10.62 28.87
N THR A 119 -14.60 -10.67 28.60
CA THR A 119 -15.23 -11.49 27.56
C THR A 119 -15.24 -10.76 26.21
N LEU A 120 -15.63 -11.47 25.14
CA LEU A 120 -15.73 -10.91 23.78
C LEU A 120 -16.68 -9.69 23.74
N PHE A 121 -17.80 -9.79 24.43
CA PHE A 121 -18.81 -8.73 24.57
C PHE A 121 -19.06 -8.43 26.04
N SER A 122 -19.60 -7.25 26.36
CA SER A 122 -20.00 -6.90 27.73
C SER A 122 -21.09 -7.83 28.29
N SER A 123 -21.81 -8.56 27.42
CA SER A 123 -22.82 -9.57 27.73
C SER A 123 -22.29 -11.01 27.83
N GLY A 124 -20.99 -11.23 27.62
CA GLY A 124 -20.38 -12.56 27.62
C GLY A 124 -19.83 -12.96 26.25
N SER A 125 -20.17 -14.17 25.78
CA SER A 125 -19.69 -14.72 24.51
C SER A 125 -20.49 -14.28 23.29
N GLU A 126 -21.71 -13.78 23.49
CA GLU A 126 -22.62 -13.33 22.43
C GLU A 126 -22.85 -11.82 22.53
N PRO A 127 -23.08 -11.13 21.40
CA PRO A 127 -23.39 -9.71 21.39
C PRO A 127 -24.72 -9.44 22.12
N PRO A 128 -24.84 -8.29 22.80
CA PRO A 128 -26.10 -7.91 23.43
C PRO A 128 -27.14 -7.50 22.38
N SER A 129 -28.41 -7.49 22.77
CA SER A 129 -29.46 -6.85 21.97
C SER A 129 -29.21 -5.35 21.86
N SER A 130 -29.68 -4.74 20.76
CA SER A 130 -29.60 -3.29 20.58
C SER A 130 -30.22 -2.53 21.76
N GLU A 131 -29.66 -1.37 22.10
CA GLU A 131 -30.06 -0.51 23.22
C GLU A 131 -29.92 -1.13 24.63
N THR A 132 -29.41 -2.36 24.73
CA THR A 132 -29.05 -2.94 26.02
C THR A 132 -27.83 -2.22 26.59
N ALA A 133 -28.00 -1.70 27.81
CA ALA A 133 -26.92 -1.08 28.54
C ALA A 133 -25.97 -2.13 29.12
N ASN A 134 -24.67 -1.83 29.13
CA ASN A 134 -23.70 -2.62 29.88
C ASN A 134 -23.81 -2.37 31.40
N ALA A 135 -22.94 -3.01 32.19
CA ALA A 135 -22.97 -2.93 33.64
C ALA A 135 -22.81 -1.50 34.22
N TRP A 136 -22.31 -0.54 33.42
CA TRP A 136 -22.16 0.86 33.80
C TRP A 136 -23.23 1.78 33.19
N GLY A 137 -24.24 1.21 32.54
CA GLY A 137 -25.37 1.95 31.97
C GLY A 137 -25.12 2.50 30.56
N VAL A 138 -23.94 2.30 29.99
CA VAL A 138 -23.59 2.80 28.65
C VAL A 138 -24.24 1.89 27.60
N LYS A 139 -24.86 2.48 26.58
CA LYS A 139 -25.58 1.76 25.53
C LYS A 139 -24.82 1.76 24.21
N ASN A 140 -25.22 0.83 23.35
CA ASN A 140 -24.81 0.71 21.94
C ASN A 140 -23.32 0.54 21.70
N MET A 141 -22.54 0.14 22.70
CA MET A 141 -21.10 -0.10 22.54
C MET A 141 -20.78 -1.25 21.55
N HIS A 142 -21.73 -2.18 21.36
CA HIS A 142 -21.58 -3.35 20.48
C HIS A 142 -22.53 -3.35 19.26
N THR A 143 -23.56 -2.51 19.28
CA THR A 143 -24.67 -2.55 18.31
C THR A 143 -24.90 -1.21 17.63
N GLY A 144 -24.13 -0.21 18.01
CA GLY A 144 -24.20 1.16 17.53
C GLY A 144 -23.49 1.37 16.20
N VAL A 145 -23.25 2.63 15.91
CA VAL A 145 -22.35 3.03 14.81
C VAL A 145 -20.90 2.79 15.19
N GLY A 146 -20.01 2.65 14.20
CA GLY A 146 -18.57 2.78 14.48
C GLY A 146 -18.27 4.18 15.01
N GLU A 147 -17.33 4.33 15.92
CA GLU A 147 -17.08 5.58 16.64
C GLU A 147 -15.64 6.03 16.59
N TRP A 148 -15.45 7.30 16.22
CA TRP A 148 -14.16 7.95 16.31
C TRP A 148 -13.63 8.01 17.74
N CYS A 149 -12.41 7.52 17.94
CA CYS A 149 -11.61 7.79 19.14
C CYS A 149 -10.65 8.96 18.90
N LEU A 150 -10.10 9.51 19.98
CA LEU A 150 -9.10 10.58 19.93
C LEU A 150 -7.82 10.15 19.20
N ASP A 151 -7.48 8.87 19.28
CA ASP A 151 -6.15 8.33 18.97
C ASP A 151 -5.88 8.19 17.48
N TRP A 152 -4.60 8.37 17.12
CA TRP A 152 -4.07 7.81 15.88
C TRP A 152 -3.93 6.29 16.04
N HIS A 153 -4.21 5.56 14.97
CA HIS A 153 -4.04 4.11 14.95
C HIS A 153 -2.56 3.74 15.02
N GLY A 154 -2.24 2.71 15.82
CA GLY A 154 -0.88 2.23 15.99
C GLY A 154 -0.82 0.86 16.64
N LYS A 155 0.35 0.22 16.54
CA LYS A 155 0.61 -1.10 17.11
C LYS A 155 0.55 -1.06 18.64
N TYR A 156 -0.04 -2.08 19.25
CA TYR A 156 0.04 -2.25 20.69
C TYR A 156 1.45 -2.62 21.15
N SER A 157 1.72 -2.32 22.42
CA SER A 157 2.91 -2.79 23.15
C SER A 157 2.47 -3.78 24.22
N PHE A 158 3.31 -4.77 24.52
CA PHE A 158 3.12 -5.65 25.67
C PHE A 158 3.24 -4.91 27.01
N ASP A 159 3.84 -3.72 27.03
CA ASP A 159 4.11 -2.98 28.26
C ASP A 159 2.81 -2.43 28.85
N ALA A 160 2.71 -2.51 30.19
CA ALA A 160 1.62 -1.90 30.93
C ALA A 160 1.62 -0.37 30.73
N GLN A 161 0.44 0.21 30.56
CA GLN A 161 0.27 1.63 30.25
C GLN A 161 -0.70 2.30 31.22
N THR A 162 -0.53 3.60 31.43
CA THR A 162 -1.46 4.44 32.20
C THR A 162 -1.96 5.53 31.28
N ASP A 163 -3.29 5.66 31.15
CA ASP A 163 -3.98 6.59 30.25
C ASP A 163 -3.32 6.70 28.87
N PRO A 164 -3.11 5.57 28.15
CA PRO A 164 -2.35 5.60 26.92
C PRO A 164 -3.07 6.44 25.87
N VAL A 165 -2.26 7.20 25.14
CA VAL A 165 -2.67 7.82 23.89
C VAL A 165 -1.82 7.21 22.76
N GLY A 166 -2.43 7.06 21.59
CA GLY A 166 -1.79 6.48 20.41
C GLY A 166 -0.56 7.26 19.94
N PRO A 167 -0.01 6.92 18.75
CA PRO A 167 1.11 7.65 18.18
C PRO A 167 0.82 9.14 17.98
N ALA A 168 1.87 9.96 17.92
CA ALA A 168 1.74 11.41 17.71
C ALA A 168 1.05 11.77 16.37
N PHE A 169 1.24 10.96 15.34
CA PHE A 169 0.61 11.06 14.03
C PHE A 169 0.51 9.68 13.35
N GLY A 170 -0.31 9.58 12.31
CA GLY A 170 -0.48 8.37 11.52
C GLY A 170 -1.31 8.61 10.25
N VAL A 171 -1.67 7.54 9.56
CA VAL A 171 -2.50 7.59 8.34
C VAL A 171 -4.00 7.44 8.63
N ALA A 172 -4.36 6.94 9.82
CA ALA A 172 -5.74 6.67 10.22
C ALA A 172 -5.97 6.98 11.70
N ARG A 173 -7.15 7.50 12.03
CA ARG A 173 -7.67 7.59 13.40
C ARG A 173 -8.41 6.32 13.76
N VAL A 174 -8.39 5.97 15.05
CA VAL A 174 -9.04 4.75 15.54
C VAL A 174 -10.56 4.88 15.47
N ILE A 175 -11.21 3.80 15.05
CA ILE A 175 -12.65 3.58 15.11
C ILE A 175 -12.94 2.34 15.97
N ARG A 176 -13.94 2.42 16.86
CA ARG A 176 -14.39 1.32 17.73
C ARG A 176 -15.89 1.07 17.60
N GLY A 177 -16.40 -0.08 18.03
CA GLY A 177 -17.85 -0.33 18.16
C GLY A 177 -18.56 -0.96 16.97
N GLY A 178 -17.82 -1.48 15.99
CA GLY A 178 -18.38 -2.18 14.84
C GLY A 178 -17.39 -2.24 13.67
N GLY A 179 -17.73 -3.02 12.65
CA GLY A 179 -16.98 -3.08 11.40
C GLY A 179 -17.32 -1.91 10.49
N LEU A 180 -16.39 -1.50 9.62
CA LEU A 180 -16.63 -0.38 8.71
C LEU A 180 -17.81 -0.67 7.74
N ASP A 181 -17.79 -1.84 7.10
CA ASP A 181 -18.81 -2.28 6.12
C ASP A 181 -19.34 -3.70 6.30
N ARG A 182 -18.67 -4.51 7.12
CA ARG A 182 -19.03 -5.92 7.30
C ARG A 182 -19.96 -6.05 8.49
N GLU A 183 -21.23 -6.31 8.22
CA GLU A 183 -22.24 -6.63 9.24
C GLU A 183 -22.04 -8.05 9.76
N THR A 184 -21.06 -8.22 10.63
CA THR A 184 -20.84 -9.47 11.36
C THR A 184 -20.65 -9.16 12.84
N THR A 185 -21.09 -10.08 13.69
CA THR A 185 -20.91 -9.97 15.14
C THR A 185 -19.43 -10.02 15.53
N PHE A 186 -18.56 -10.51 14.64
CA PHE A 186 -17.10 -10.46 14.80
C PHE A 186 -16.64 -9.02 15.09
N TYR A 187 -16.93 -8.07 14.20
CA TYR A 187 -16.44 -6.70 14.37
C TYR A 187 -17.12 -5.90 15.50
N ALA A 188 -18.13 -6.50 16.16
CA ALA A 188 -18.82 -5.90 17.30
C ALA A 188 -18.16 -6.21 18.66
N ARG A 189 -17.07 -6.99 18.71
CA ARG A 189 -16.36 -7.30 19.97
C ARG A 189 -15.84 -6.04 20.66
N SER A 190 -15.64 -6.15 21.98
CA SER A 190 -15.06 -5.09 22.82
C SER A 190 -13.69 -4.64 22.32
N ALA A 191 -12.85 -5.60 21.92
CA ALA A 191 -11.48 -5.36 21.47
C ALA A 191 -11.37 -4.91 20.01
N ASN A 192 -12.43 -5.08 19.21
CA ASN A 192 -12.38 -4.78 17.79
C ASN A 192 -12.04 -3.31 17.55
N ARG A 193 -11.15 -3.07 16.60
CA ARG A 193 -10.74 -1.75 16.18
C ARG A 193 -10.61 -1.71 14.66
N ALA A 194 -10.87 -0.54 14.11
CA ALA A 194 -10.69 -0.22 12.70
C ALA A 194 -10.08 1.17 12.60
N GLY A 195 -9.95 1.70 11.39
CA GLY A 195 -9.47 3.05 11.22
C GLY A 195 -9.73 3.62 9.84
N LEU A 196 -9.84 4.94 9.81
CA LEU A 196 -9.98 5.70 8.58
C LEU A 196 -9.16 6.99 8.69
N PRO A 197 -8.71 7.58 7.56
CA PRO A 197 -8.05 8.87 7.56
C PRO A 197 -8.93 9.93 8.26
N PRO A 198 -8.36 10.87 9.04
CA PRO A 198 -9.16 11.81 9.83
C PRO A 198 -10.05 12.72 8.99
N ASP A 199 -9.64 12.97 7.74
CA ASP A 199 -10.36 13.77 6.75
C ASP A 199 -11.44 12.99 6.01
N PHE A 200 -11.48 11.65 6.12
CA PHE A 200 -12.52 10.81 5.52
C PHE A 200 -13.85 11.09 6.24
N PRO A 201 -14.68 12.07 5.80
CA PRO A 201 -15.65 12.03 4.70
C PRO A 201 -16.03 13.47 4.25
N PRO A 202 -15.17 14.22 3.55
CA PRO A 202 -15.33 15.67 3.44
C PRO A 202 -16.33 16.09 2.34
N CYS A 203 -16.97 15.12 1.68
CA CYS A 203 -17.89 15.39 0.59
C CYS A 203 -19.31 15.68 1.12
N PRO A 204 -19.90 16.85 0.80
CA PRO A 204 -21.28 17.16 1.17
C PRO A 204 -22.26 16.08 0.70
N LEU A 205 -23.20 15.68 1.56
CA LEU A 205 -24.18 14.62 1.25
C LEU A 205 -24.92 14.84 -0.08
N GLU A 206 -25.14 16.10 -0.46
CA GLU A 206 -25.77 16.50 -1.73
C GLU A 206 -24.91 16.16 -2.96
N GLU A 207 -23.59 16.40 -2.91
CA GLU A 207 -22.64 15.97 -3.94
C GLU A 207 -22.64 14.45 -4.08
N LEU A 208 -22.77 13.73 -2.96
CA LEU A 208 -22.84 12.25 -2.94
C LEU A 208 -24.13 11.70 -3.53
N GLN A 209 -25.26 12.38 -3.28
CA GLN A 209 -26.53 12.03 -3.90
C GLN A 209 -26.53 12.29 -5.41
N ILE A 210 -25.81 13.32 -5.89
CA ILE A 210 -25.65 13.58 -7.32
C ILE A 210 -24.74 12.51 -7.96
N ALA A 211 -23.58 12.25 -7.36
CA ALA A 211 -22.61 11.24 -7.81
C ALA A 211 -23.25 9.85 -7.97
N SER A 212 -24.09 9.45 -7.00
CA SER A 212 -24.72 8.11 -6.95
C SER A 212 -25.93 7.92 -7.87
N ARG A 213 -26.51 8.99 -8.46
CA ARG A 213 -27.71 8.89 -9.33
C ARG A 213 -27.46 8.16 -10.65
N ALA A 214 -26.25 8.19 -11.21
CA ALA A 214 -25.92 7.51 -12.47
C ALA A 214 -25.58 6.01 -12.32
N ALA A 215 -25.19 5.56 -11.12
CA ALA A 215 -24.84 4.16 -10.88
C ALA A 215 -26.00 3.17 -11.13
N ASN A 216 -27.24 3.66 -11.15
CA ASN A 216 -28.45 2.85 -11.33
C ASN A 216 -28.96 2.75 -12.79
N ALA A 217 -28.32 3.39 -13.78
CA ALA A 217 -28.90 3.56 -15.12
C ALA A 217 -28.27 2.72 -16.26
N GLY A 218 -27.19 1.97 -16.02
CA GLY A 218 -26.46 1.28 -17.10
C GLY A 218 -26.76 -0.21 -17.24
N LYS A 219 -27.74 -0.61 -18.07
CA LYS A 219 -27.72 -1.96 -18.68
C LYS A 219 -26.73 -1.93 -19.84
N HIS A 220 -25.60 -2.62 -19.73
CA HIS A 220 -24.71 -2.89 -20.89
C HIS A 220 -24.86 -4.34 -21.38
N PRO A 221 -24.54 -4.61 -22.66
CA PRO A 221 -24.81 -5.88 -23.31
C PRO A 221 -23.98 -7.00 -22.67
N ALA A 222 -24.66 -8.10 -22.35
CA ALA A 222 -24.06 -9.33 -21.87
C ALA A 222 -23.05 -9.85 -22.91
N ASN A 223 -21.77 -9.86 -22.56
CA ASN A 223 -20.75 -10.62 -23.28
C ASN A 223 -19.61 -11.02 -22.34
N SER A 224 -19.88 -11.96 -21.45
CA SER A 224 -18.93 -12.98 -20.98
C SER A 224 -19.64 -13.93 -20.00
N GLY A 225 -19.63 -15.23 -20.30
CA GLY A 225 -20.19 -16.29 -19.45
C GLY A 225 -19.41 -16.49 -18.15
N GLU A 226 -19.47 -15.51 -17.25
CA GLU A 226 -18.93 -15.60 -15.89
C GLU A 226 -20.05 -15.87 -14.88
N ASN A 227 -19.75 -16.75 -13.92
CA ASN A 227 -20.69 -17.22 -12.90
C ASN A 227 -21.06 -16.06 -11.95
N PRO A 228 -22.34 -15.63 -11.87
CA PRO A 228 -22.77 -14.50 -11.06
C PRO A 228 -22.62 -14.72 -9.55
N GLU A 229 -22.35 -15.94 -9.07
CA GLU A 229 -22.28 -16.23 -7.62
C GLU A 229 -20.91 -15.98 -6.97
N ARG A 230 -19.82 -15.80 -7.73
CA ARG A 230 -18.47 -15.59 -7.15
C ARG A 230 -18.17 -14.16 -6.74
N HIS A 231 -19.10 -13.26 -7.01
CA HIS A 231 -18.92 -11.84 -6.81
C HIS A 231 -20.17 -11.29 -6.13
N SER A 232 -20.10 -11.10 -4.82
CA SER A 232 -21.05 -10.29 -4.06
C SER A 232 -20.96 -8.79 -4.43
N PHE A 233 -20.60 -8.46 -5.67
CA PHE A 233 -20.50 -7.10 -6.17
C PHE A 233 -21.90 -6.47 -6.19
N ARG A 234 -22.14 -5.65 -5.15
CA ARG A 234 -23.01 -4.47 -5.10
C ARG A 234 -24.42 -4.66 -5.67
N LYS A 235 -25.36 -5.03 -4.79
CA LYS A 235 -26.78 -4.64 -4.93
C LYS A 235 -27.05 -3.21 -4.45
N THR A 236 -26.04 -2.51 -3.91
CA THR A 236 -26.17 -1.17 -3.32
C THR A 236 -25.26 -0.18 -4.06
N PRO A 237 -25.75 1.02 -4.44
CA PRO A 237 -24.94 2.06 -5.07
C PRO A 237 -23.70 2.41 -4.24
N ASN A 238 -22.58 2.77 -4.88
CA ASN A 238 -21.40 3.28 -4.18
C ASN A 238 -21.79 4.57 -3.45
N ARG A 239 -21.56 4.63 -2.13
CA ARG A 239 -22.03 5.74 -1.28
C ARG A 239 -20.95 6.78 -0.99
N HIS A 240 -19.75 6.62 -1.55
CA HIS A 240 -18.71 7.65 -1.70
C HIS A 240 -18.52 8.54 -0.46
N GLY A 241 -18.10 8.00 0.68
CA GLY A 241 -17.88 8.79 1.90
C GLY A 241 -19.08 8.86 2.84
N GLN A 242 -20.27 8.34 2.49
CA GLN A 242 -21.35 8.08 3.47
C GLN A 242 -21.04 6.83 4.31
N GLY A 243 -19.90 6.86 5.01
CA GLY A 243 -19.54 5.84 5.99
C GLY A 243 -20.51 5.82 7.16
N ARG A 244 -20.46 4.77 7.96
CA ARG A 244 -21.29 4.60 9.16
C ARG A 244 -20.60 5.06 10.43
N THR A 245 -19.51 5.82 10.33
CA THR A 245 -18.73 6.28 11.48
C THR A 245 -19.34 7.53 12.09
N GLY A 246 -19.78 7.41 13.34
CA GLY A 246 -20.20 8.50 14.22
C GLY A 246 -19.19 8.72 15.35
N PHE A 247 -19.68 9.18 16.50
CA PHE A 247 -18.85 9.38 17.68
C PHE A 247 -19.70 9.53 18.94
N ARG A 248 -19.09 9.24 20.09
CA ARG A 248 -19.58 9.64 21.42
C ARG A 248 -18.57 10.55 22.10
N ILE A 249 -18.97 11.18 23.20
CA ILE A 249 -18.14 12.19 23.87
C ILE A 249 -17.85 11.83 25.32
N VAL A 250 -16.71 12.29 25.81
CA VAL A 250 -16.36 12.26 27.23
C VAL A 250 -16.25 13.67 27.79
N LEU A 251 -16.51 13.81 29.08
CA LEU A 251 -16.27 15.01 29.87
C LEU A 251 -15.13 14.71 30.85
N ALA A 252 -13.92 15.14 30.46
CA ALA A 252 -12.68 14.97 31.20
C ALA A 252 -11.59 15.85 30.56
N PRO A 253 -10.56 16.28 31.33
CA PRO A 253 -9.39 16.92 30.73
C PRO A 253 -8.71 15.98 29.70
N PRO A 254 -7.91 16.52 28.77
CA PRO A 254 -7.06 15.70 27.91
C PRO A 254 -6.14 14.80 28.75
N PRO A 255 -5.82 13.58 28.29
CA PRO A 255 -4.82 12.73 28.96
C PRO A 255 -3.48 13.45 29.09
N GLU A 256 -2.79 13.26 30.22
CA GLU A 256 -1.45 13.82 30.46
C GLU A 256 -0.32 13.01 29.82
N SER A 257 -0.61 11.76 29.43
CA SER A 257 0.34 10.85 28.80
C SER A 257 0.86 11.40 27.47
N ALA A 258 2.18 11.31 27.28
CA ALA A 258 2.81 11.68 26.02
C ALA A 258 2.44 10.69 24.90
N PRO A 259 2.16 11.16 23.67
CA PRO A 259 1.99 10.29 22.52
C PRO A 259 3.22 9.45 22.23
N LYS A 260 2.97 8.23 21.73
CA LYS A 260 4.05 7.35 21.28
C LYS A 260 4.72 7.94 20.02
N PRO A 261 6.02 7.68 19.80
CA PRO A 261 6.66 8.03 18.54
C PRO A 261 5.94 7.35 17.36
N ALA A 262 5.72 8.10 16.28
CA ALA A 262 5.18 7.53 15.05
C ALA A 262 6.24 6.68 14.33
N VAL A 263 5.78 5.69 13.58
CA VAL A 263 6.65 4.83 12.77
C VAL A 263 6.72 5.38 11.35
N THR A 264 7.90 5.84 10.95
CA THR A 264 8.17 6.25 9.57
C THR A 264 8.66 5.03 8.76
N PRO A 265 8.05 4.71 7.59
CA PRO A 265 8.51 3.63 6.72
C PRO A 265 9.94 3.82 6.25
N LEU A 266 10.68 2.73 6.07
CA LEU A 266 12.06 2.77 5.56
C LEU A 266 12.20 3.52 4.23
N THR A 267 11.18 3.43 3.36
CA THR A 267 11.16 4.13 2.06
C THR A 267 11.15 5.66 2.19
N SER A 268 10.80 6.20 3.36
CA SER A 268 10.78 7.63 3.67
C SER A 268 12.01 8.06 4.49
N ARG A 269 12.91 7.14 4.83
CA ARG A 269 14.09 7.40 5.65
C ARG A 269 15.36 7.50 4.82
N ALA A 270 16.28 8.34 5.30
CA ALA A 270 17.60 8.48 4.71
C ALA A 270 17.58 8.82 3.20
N VAL A 271 16.57 9.55 2.76
CA VAL A 271 16.35 9.92 1.35
C VAL A 271 17.26 11.08 0.98
N VAL A 272 18.19 10.89 0.04
CA VAL A 272 19.06 11.96 -0.50
C VAL A 272 18.20 13.02 -1.19
N GLN A 273 18.39 14.30 -0.90
CA GLN A 273 17.60 15.35 -1.56
C GLN A 273 18.31 15.95 -2.78
N SER A 274 19.64 15.91 -2.81
CA SER A 274 20.40 16.39 -3.96
C SER A 274 20.25 15.46 -5.17
N GLY A 275 19.79 16.00 -6.29
CA GLY A 275 19.77 15.32 -7.59
C GLY A 275 21.06 15.48 -8.41
N ALA A 276 22.15 15.98 -7.82
CA ALA A 276 23.36 16.35 -8.57
C ALA A 276 24.00 15.19 -9.37
N ASN A 277 23.81 13.95 -8.93
CA ASN A 277 24.33 12.77 -9.63
C ASN A 277 23.27 12.07 -10.50
N ALA A 278 21.99 12.46 -10.42
CA ALA A 278 20.85 11.71 -10.95
C ALA A 278 20.81 11.57 -12.47
N THR A 279 21.59 12.38 -13.20
CA THR A 279 21.72 12.34 -14.66
C THR A 279 22.89 11.49 -15.15
N ILE A 280 23.70 10.93 -14.24
CA ILE A 280 24.83 10.07 -14.59
C ILE A 280 24.29 8.69 -15.04
N ALA A 281 24.68 8.27 -16.24
CA ALA A 281 24.31 7.00 -16.85
C ALA A 281 25.45 6.42 -17.71
N PRO A 282 25.36 5.12 -18.06
CA PRO A 282 26.14 4.55 -19.15
C PRO A 282 25.95 5.32 -20.47
N ASP A 283 26.91 5.20 -21.38
CA ASP A 283 26.83 5.80 -22.72
C ASP A 283 25.52 5.41 -23.43
N PRO A 284 24.61 6.37 -23.72
CA PRO A 284 23.31 6.07 -24.30
C PRO A 284 23.39 5.53 -25.74
N ALA A 285 24.50 5.71 -26.44
CA ALA A 285 24.71 5.14 -27.78
C ALA A 285 25.11 3.65 -27.72
N ARG A 286 25.56 3.16 -26.56
CA ARG A 286 25.96 1.77 -26.35
C ARG A 286 24.83 1.00 -25.67
N PRO A 287 24.44 -0.17 -26.19
CA PRO A 287 23.42 -1.01 -25.57
C PRO A 287 23.75 -1.38 -24.13
N TYR A 288 22.84 -1.04 -23.22
CA TYR A 288 22.89 -1.39 -21.82
C TYR A 288 21.66 -2.19 -21.42
N PHE A 289 21.87 -3.29 -20.72
CA PHE A 289 20.81 -4.12 -20.18
C PHE A 289 21.28 -4.85 -18.92
N ARG A 290 20.42 -4.87 -17.90
CA ARG A 290 20.61 -5.70 -16.72
C ARG A 290 19.29 -6.07 -16.06
N LYS A 291 19.39 -7.01 -15.14
CA LYS A 291 18.29 -7.50 -14.30
C LYS A 291 18.71 -7.47 -12.82
N ARG A 292 17.74 -7.30 -11.93
CA ARG A 292 17.87 -7.42 -10.48
C ARG A 292 16.71 -8.25 -9.94
N LEU A 293 16.95 -8.94 -8.83
CA LEU A 293 15.89 -9.45 -7.98
C LEU A 293 15.19 -8.27 -7.29
N LEU A 294 13.87 -8.33 -7.18
CA LEU A 294 13.06 -7.22 -6.65
C LEU A 294 12.58 -7.48 -5.22
N LEU A 295 11.92 -8.62 -5.00
CA LEU A 295 11.39 -8.98 -3.69
C LEU A 295 12.11 -10.20 -3.12
N PRO A 296 12.17 -10.33 -1.79
CA PRO A 296 12.73 -11.50 -1.12
C PRO A 296 11.81 -12.73 -1.15
N THR A 297 12.42 -13.90 -1.06
CA THR A 297 11.75 -15.20 -1.06
C THR A 297 12.09 -15.99 0.21
N PRO A 298 11.15 -16.25 1.14
CA PRO A 298 9.74 -15.87 1.16
C PRO A 298 9.50 -14.37 1.37
N PRO A 299 8.29 -13.84 1.10
CA PRO A 299 7.01 -14.55 0.99
C PRO A 299 6.59 -14.92 -0.43
N GLU A 300 7.31 -14.46 -1.45
CA GLU A 300 7.14 -14.97 -2.81
C GLU A 300 7.21 -16.50 -2.76
N ASN A 301 6.19 -17.21 -3.28
CA ASN A 301 6.09 -18.68 -3.35
C ASN A 301 5.53 -19.48 -2.16
N VAL A 302 5.06 -18.82 -1.10
CA VAL A 302 4.62 -19.54 0.10
C VAL A 302 3.10 -19.78 0.14
N ARG A 303 2.70 -20.92 0.73
CA ARG A 303 1.29 -21.29 0.90
C ARG A 303 0.67 -20.50 2.05
N THR A 304 -0.63 -20.23 1.97
CA THR A 304 -1.37 -19.56 3.06
C THR A 304 -1.22 -20.30 4.40
N SER A 305 -1.14 -21.64 4.38
CA SER A 305 -0.91 -22.47 5.57
C SER A 305 0.47 -22.28 6.23
N GLU A 306 1.38 -21.55 5.58
CA GLU A 306 2.75 -21.34 6.04
C GLU A 306 3.02 -19.89 6.41
N LEU A 307 2.03 -18.99 6.42
CA LEU A 307 2.20 -17.58 6.83
C LEU A 307 2.85 -17.43 8.20
N VAL A 308 2.54 -18.32 9.14
CA VAL A 308 3.12 -18.30 10.50
C VAL A 308 4.65 -18.50 10.51
N THR A 309 5.19 -19.10 9.45
CA THR A 309 6.64 -19.28 9.25
C THR A 309 7.36 -17.94 9.14
N PHE A 310 6.68 -16.90 8.64
CA PHE A 310 7.25 -15.57 8.42
C PHE A 310 7.61 -14.85 9.72
N ARG A 311 6.98 -15.23 10.84
CA ARG A 311 7.28 -14.62 12.14
C ARG A 311 8.74 -14.83 12.57
N ALA A 312 9.39 -15.90 12.10
CA ALA A 312 10.81 -16.13 12.35
C ALA A 312 11.74 -15.37 11.38
N LEU A 313 11.23 -14.91 10.23
CA LEU A 313 12.04 -14.21 9.22
C LEU A 313 12.31 -12.75 9.60
N GLY A 314 11.40 -12.13 10.36
CA GLY A 314 11.51 -10.74 10.79
C GLY A 314 10.81 -9.71 9.89
N TRP A 315 10.07 -10.18 8.87
CA TRP A 315 9.29 -9.30 7.99
C TRP A 315 8.16 -8.58 8.74
N PRO A 316 7.77 -7.37 8.29
CA PRO A 316 6.51 -6.76 8.72
C PRO A 316 5.34 -7.70 8.44
N ARG A 317 4.35 -7.71 9.34
CA ARG A 317 3.17 -8.58 9.22
C ARG A 317 2.37 -8.34 7.93
N ALA A 318 2.34 -7.09 7.46
CA ALA A 318 1.74 -6.71 6.19
C ALA A 318 2.37 -7.41 4.97
N PHE A 319 3.60 -7.96 5.09
CA PHE A 319 4.29 -8.63 3.99
C PHE A 319 3.94 -10.12 3.90
N LEU A 320 2.97 -10.43 3.04
CA LEU A 320 2.30 -11.71 2.92
C LEU A 320 2.60 -12.38 1.57
N ARG A 321 2.00 -13.53 1.31
CA ARG A 321 2.34 -14.39 0.15
C ARG A 321 1.99 -13.83 -1.22
N HIS A 322 1.06 -12.88 -1.31
CA HIS A 322 0.52 -12.41 -2.58
C HIS A 322 0.94 -10.97 -2.84
N GLN A 323 1.96 -10.81 -3.70
CA GLN A 323 2.54 -9.52 -4.06
C GLN A 323 2.08 -9.13 -5.45
N HIS A 324 1.29 -8.06 -5.55
CA HIS A 324 0.52 -7.80 -6.76
C HIS A 324 0.34 -6.30 -7.03
N SER A 325 0.09 -5.98 -8.29
CA SER A 325 -0.17 -4.62 -8.81
C SER A 325 0.90 -3.61 -8.39
N PRO A 326 2.14 -3.77 -8.89
CA PRO A 326 3.21 -2.82 -8.64
C PRO A 326 2.83 -1.39 -9.05
N ALA A 327 3.38 -0.44 -8.31
CA ALA A 327 3.63 0.93 -8.71
C ALA A 327 5.15 1.15 -8.73
N LEU A 328 5.62 2.00 -9.65
CA LEU A 328 7.03 2.41 -9.75
C LEU A 328 7.08 3.89 -10.10
N ILE A 329 8.04 4.60 -9.53
CA ILE A 329 8.45 5.93 -9.99
C ILE A 329 9.97 6.11 -9.89
N ALA A 330 10.54 6.81 -10.86
CA ALA A 330 11.88 7.36 -10.76
C ALA A 330 11.77 8.78 -10.21
N CYS A 331 12.45 9.03 -9.11
CA CYS A 331 12.49 10.34 -8.46
C CYS A 331 13.57 11.22 -9.11
N ASP A 332 13.45 12.54 -8.96
CA ASP A 332 14.39 13.50 -9.55
C ASP A 332 15.81 13.39 -8.97
N ASN A 333 15.94 12.83 -7.75
CA ASN A 333 17.22 12.49 -7.14
C ASN A 333 17.86 11.20 -7.70
N GLY A 334 17.19 10.50 -8.63
CA GLY A 334 17.62 9.24 -9.23
C GLY A 334 17.18 7.98 -8.47
N ASP A 335 16.61 8.10 -7.28
CA ASP A 335 16.07 6.95 -6.56
C ASP A 335 14.87 6.35 -7.30
N LEU A 336 14.68 5.04 -7.17
CA LEU A 336 13.42 4.41 -7.55
C LEU A 336 12.60 4.11 -6.30
N LEU A 337 11.32 4.43 -6.34
CA LEU A 337 10.35 4.06 -5.32
C LEU A 337 9.33 3.09 -5.94
N ALA A 338 9.16 1.93 -5.31
CA ALA A 338 8.18 0.93 -5.72
C ALA A 338 7.21 0.63 -4.58
N VAL A 339 5.94 0.38 -4.92
CA VAL A 339 4.89 0.01 -3.96
C VAL A 339 4.07 -1.15 -4.53
N PHE A 340 3.75 -2.14 -3.70
CA PHE A 340 2.94 -3.31 -4.04
C PHE A 340 1.80 -3.42 -3.05
N PHE A 341 0.65 -3.95 -3.46
CA PHE A 341 -0.25 -4.49 -2.46
C PHE A 341 0.18 -5.91 -2.10
N SER A 342 0.03 -6.23 -0.82
CA SER A 342 0.47 -7.45 -0.19
C SER A 342 -0.69 -8.05 0.58
N ALA A 343 -0.96 -9.35 0.35
CA ALA A 343 -2.17 -9.96 0.88
C ALA A 343 -2.04 -11.46 1.18
N SER A 344 -2.95 -11.95 2.03
CA SER A 344 -3.29 -13.38 2.08
C SER A 344 -4.21 -13.75 0.92
N ALA A 345 -5.23 -12.91 0.69
CA ALA A 345 -6.19 -12.96 -0.41
C ALA A 345 -6.45 -11.53 -0.94
N GLU A 346 -6.59 -11.40 -2.26
CA GLU A 346 -6.67 -10.11 -2.98
C GLU A 346 -7.81 -9.18 -2.53
N HIS A 347 -8.88 -9.72 -1.94
CA HIS A 347 -10.09 -8.99 -1.59
C HIS A 347 -10.34 -8.89 -0.08
N ASP A 348 -9.34 -9.22 0.72
CA ASP A 348 -9.37 -9.12 2.18
C ASP A 348 -9.28 -7.64 2.62
N PRO A 349 -9.97 -7.17 3.67
CA PRO A 349 -9.66 -5.90 4.31
C PRO A 349 -8.21 -5.81 4.82
N GLU A 350 -7.51 -6.93 5.05
CA GLU A 350 -6.09 -6.90 5.46
C GLU A 350 -5.10 -6.64 4.31
N VAL A 351 -5.57 -6.25 3.11
CA VAL A 351 -4.64 -5.88 2.02
C VAL A 351 -3.92 -4.59 2.40
N ALA A 352 -2.60 -4.68 2.51
CA ALA A 352 -1.73 -3.56 2.87
C ALA A 352 -0.76 -3.23 1.73
N LEU A 353 -0.19 -2.02 1.76
CA LEU A 353 0.76 -1.55 0.77
C LEU A 353 2.20 -1.62 1.31
N MET A 354 3.04 -2.34 0.59
CA MET A 354 4.45 -2.57 0.90
C MET A 354 5.34 -1.75 -0.02
N GLY A 355 6.29 -1.01 0.54
CA GLY A 355 7.18 -0.12 -0.20
C GLY A 355 8.61 -0.63 -0.24
N LEU A 356 9.32 -0.32 -1.34
CA LEU A 356 10.75 -0.53 -1.52
C LEU A 356 11.39 0.70 -2.14
N ARG A 357 12.65 0.98 -1.77
CA ARG A 357 13.46 2.03 -2.41
C ARG A 357 14.75 1.45 -2.97
N LEU A 358 15.06 1.76 -4.23
CA LEU A 358 16.39 1.57 -4.79
C LEU A 358 17.09 2.93 -4.74
N ARG A 359 18.07 3.03 -3.84
CA ARG A 359 18.87 4.25 -3.69
C ARG A 359 19.71 4.46 -4.95
N PHE A 360 19.82 5.68 -5.44
CA PHE A 360 20.61 5.96 -6.64
C PHE A 360 22.07 5.53 -6.44
N GLY A 361 22.58 4.72 -7.37
CA GLY A 361 23.89 4.09 -7.28
C GLY A 361 23.97 2.80 -6.44
N ALA A 362 22.87 2.32 -5.86
CA ALA A 362 22.80 0.98 -5.28
C ALA A 362 22.49 -0.09 -6.35
N ASP A 363 22.99 -1.29 -6.11
CA ASP A 363 22.72 -2.48 -6.94
C ASP A 363 21.62 -3.37 -6.37
N GLN A 364 21.18 -3.12 -5.13
CA GLN A 364 20.16 -3.89 -4.43
C GLN A 364 19.11 -2.95 -3.84
N TRP A 365 17.85 -3.38 -3.87
CA TRP A 365 16.74 -2.68 -3.22
C TRP A 365 16.88 -2.75 -1.70
N ASP A 366 16.49 -1.68 -1.02
CA ASP A 366 16.20 -1.74 0.42
C ASP A 366 15.10 -2.79 0.68
N PRO A 367 15.08 -3.41 1.88
CA PRO A 367 14.04 -4.37 2.18
C PRO A 367 12.62 -3.80 2.11
N PRO A 368 11.64 -4.64 1.73
CA PRO A 368 10.23 -4.28 1.87
C PRO A 368 9.89 -3.85 3.28
N ASP A 369 9.20 -2.72 3.38
CA ASP A 369 8.63 -2.21 4.63
C ASP A 369 7.17 -1.79 4.43
N GLN A 370 6.40 -1.77 5.51
CA GLN A 370 5.00 -1.36 5.48
C GLN A 370 4.93 0.12 5.08
N PHE A 371 4.41 0.41 3.90
CA PHE A 371 4.30 1.77 3.36
C PHE A 371 3.02 2.44 3.83
N LEU A 372 1.89 1.75 3.66
CA LEU A 372 0.57 2.21 4.08
C LEU A 372 -0.31 1.00 4.40
N ASP A 373 -1.10 1.11 5.46
CA ASP A 373 -2.01 0.07 5.94
C ASP A 373 -3.09 0.74 6.79
N ILE A 374 -4.27 0.91 6.20
CA ILE A 374 -5.44 1.45 6.86
C ILE A 374 -6.24 0.25 7.38
N PRO A 375 -6.32 0.08 8.72
CA PRO A 375 -6.89 -1.13 9.30
C PRO A 375 -8.35 -1.30 8.90
N ASP A 376 -8.72 -2.54 8.60
CA ASP A 376 -10.04 -2.96 8.15
C ASP A 376 -10.48 -2.43 6.77
N VAL A 377 -9.54 -1.93 5.96
CA VAL A 377 -9.81 -1.46 4.60
C VAL A 377 -8.82 -2.07 3.60
N ASN A 378 -9.32 -2.58 2.48
CA ASN A 378 -8.48 -3.14 1.42
C ASN A 378 -7.75 -2.03 0.67
N ASP A 379 -6.50 -1.74 1.05
CA ASP A 379 -5.64 -0.77 0.39
C ASP A 379 -5.12 -1.32 -0.95
N HIS A 380 -5.86 -1.01 -2.02
CA HIS A 380 -5.71 -1.70 -3.30
C HIS A 380 -5.05 -0.85 -4.38
N ALA A 381 -4.40 -1.55 -5.32
CA ALA A 381 -3.90 -0.99 -6.59
C ALA A 381 -3.12 0.32 -6.43
N PRO A 382 -1.91 0.28 -5.85
CA PRO A 382 -1.08 1.47 -5.76
C PRO A 382 -0.69 1.98 -7.16
N MET A 383 -0.56 3.30 -7.28
CA MET A 383 -0.04 3.98 -8.47
C MET A 383 0.80 5.19 -8.07
N LEU A 384 2.00 5.31 -8.64
CA LEU A 384 2.89 6.44 -8.44
C LEU A 384 3.03 7.24 -9.75
N TRP A 385 3.04 8.56 -9.60
CA TRP A 385 3.24 9.51 -10.69
C TRP A 385 4.15 10.66 -10.21
N ASN A 386 5.03 11.14 -11.08
CA ASN A 386 5.86 12.32 -10.85
C ASN A 386 5.36 13.42 -11.79
N ASP A 387 4.75 14.45 -11.23
CA ASP A 387 4.26 15.63 -11.94
C ASP A 387 5.25 16.76 -11.71
N THR A 388 6.34 16.75 -12.49
CA THR A 388 7.38 17.80 -12.46
C THR A 388 8.01 18.03 -11.08
N GLY A 389 8.48 16.96 -10.45
CA GLY A 389 9.15 16.95 -9.14
C GLY A 389 8.21 16.70 -7.96
N ARG A 390 6.90 16.91 -8.15
CA ARG A 390 5.89 16.51 -7.17
C ARG A 390 5.47 15.07 -7.38
N LEU A 391 5.76 14.22 -6.41
CA LEU A 391 5.27 12.84 -6.41
C LEU A 391 3.81 12.80 -5.96
N TRP A 392 3.00 12.04 -6.68
CA TRP A 392 1.64 11.68 -6.34
C TRP A 392 1.56 10.17 -6.13
N PHE A 393 0.96 9.77 -5.01
CA PHE A 393 0.67 8.38 -4.70
C PHE A 393 -0.83 8.17 -4.58
N PHE A 394 -1.39 7.37 -5.49
CA PHE A 394 -2.80 7.00 -5.54
C PHE A 394 -3.00 5.54 -5.12
N TRP A 395 -4.13 5.26 -4.48
CA TRP A 395 -4.63 3.91 -4.23
C TRP A 395 -6.16 3.94 -4.08
N GLY A 396 -6.81 2.79 -3.99
CA GLY A 396 -8.26 2.70 -3.80
C GLY A 396 -8.66 1.79 -2.63
N PHE A 397 -9.82 2.05 -2.04
CA PHE A 397 -10.43 1.19 -1.02
C PHE A 397 -11.35 0.16 -1.68
N ASN A 398 -10.76 -0.90 -2.25
CA ASN A 398 -11.53 -1.89 -2.99
C ASN A 398 -12.51 -2.63 -2.05
N ASN A 399 -13.72 -2.92 -2.51
CA ASN A 399 -14.81 -3.50 -1.70
C ASN A 399 -15.28 -2.68 -0.48
N TYR A 400 -14.75 -1.47 -0.25
CA TYR A 400 -15.33 -0.54 0.72
C TYR A 400 -16.51 0.21 0.04
N ALA A 401 -17.72 0.04 0.55
CA ALA A 401 -18.98 0.61 0.11
C ALA A 401 -19.03 2.13 0.21
N ALA A 402 -18.33 2.72 1.19
CA ALA A 402 -18.12 4.16 1.26
C ALA A 402 -16.82 4.61 0.57
N GLY A 403 -16.09 3.71 -0.11
CA GLY A 403 -14.83 4.03 -0.78
C GLY A 403 -14.99 5.00 -1.95
N PHE A 404 -13.99 5.87 -2.11
CA PHE A 404 -13.84 6.69 -3.31
C PHE A 404 -13.27 5.85 -4.47
N PRO A 405 -13.37 6.32 -5.73
CA PRO A 405 -12.70 5.64 -6.85
C PRO A 405 -11.18 5.51 -6.64
N PHE A 406 -10.59 6.48 -5.93
CA PHE A 406 -9.22 6.50 -5.46
C PHE A 406 -9.09 7.60 -4.39
N GLN A 407 -7.95 7.61 -3.72
CA GLN A 407 -7.46 8.65 -2.82
C GLN A 407 -5.97 8.88 -3.09
N TRP A 408 -5.41 9.97 -2.61
CA TRP A 408 -3.99 10.25 -2.84
C TRP A 408 -3.29 11.05 -1.76
N MET A 409 -1.97 10.93 -1.71
CA MET A 409 -1.07 11.82 -0.97
C MET A 409 0.06 12.28 -1.89
N MET A 410 0.71 13.38 -1.51
CA MET A 410 1.77 14.01 -2.32
C MET A 410 3.06 14.16 -1.53
N SER A 411 4.18 14.19 -2.23
CA SER A 411 5.51 14.46 -1.69
C SER A 411 6.27 15.40 -2.61
N ASP A 412 6.94 16.39 -2.02
CA ASP A 412 7.78 17.38 -2.71
C ASP A 412 9.29 17.17 -2.44
N ASP A 413 9.65 16.06 -1.78
CA ASP A 413 11.00 15.76 -1.29
C ASP A 413 11.40 14.30 -1.60
N HIS A 414 11.03 13.85 -2.81
CA HIS A 414 11.38 12.53 -3.33
C HIS A 414 10.85 11.37 -2.47
N GLY A 415 9.71 11.56 -1.79
CA GLY A 415 9.06 10.55 -0.95
C GLY A 415 9.66 10.42 0.45
N ALA A 416 10.38 11.44 0.94
CA ALA A 416 10.90 11.48 2.30
C ALA A 416 9.82 11.88 3.31
N THR A 417 8.92 12.77 2.90
CA THR A 417 7.69 13.12 3.62
C THR A 417 6.50 13.03 2.68
N TRP A 418 5.33 12.72 3.25
CA TRP A 418 4.07 12.64 2.53
C TRP A 418 3.02 13.51 3.22
N GLY A 419 2.27 14.27 2.42
CA GLY A 419 1.17 15.10 2.89
C GLY A 419 -0.03 14.30 3.40
N THR A 420 -1.09 15.02 3.78
CA THR A 420 -2.35 14.40 4.20
C THR A 420 -3.00 13.62 3.05
N ILE A 421 -3.88 12.68 3.43
CA ILE A 421 -4.66 11.89 2.47
C ILE A 421 -5.81 12.74 1.94
N ASN A 422 -5.89 12.85 0.62
CA ASN A 422 -6.91 13.61 -0.10
C ASN A 422 -7.92 12.67 -0.75
N PHE A 423 -9.16 13.13 -0.84
CA PHE A 423 -10.27 12.41 -1.46
C PHE A 423 -10.87 13.24 -2.59
N PRO A 424 -11.30 12.61 -3.70
CA PRO A 424 -11.82 13.35 -4.84
C PRO A 424 -13.18 13.95 -4.51
N ARG A 425 -13.36 15.23 -4.83
CA ARG A 425 -14.70 15.83 -4.93
C ARG A 425 -15.30 15.52 -6.28
N LEU A 426 -16.52 14.99 -6.27
CA LEU A 426 -17.22 14.47 -7.45
C LEU A 426 -18.54 15.25 -7.60
N PRO A 427 -18.51 16.46 -8.18
CA PRO A 427 -19.71 17.31 -8.29
C PRO A 427 -20.74 16.77 -9.29
N ASP A 428 -20.31 15.90 -10.20
CA ASP A 428 -21.12 15.32 -11.28
C ASP A 428 -21.38 13.83 -11.07
N PRO A 429 -22.44 13.26 -11.69
CA PRO A 429 -22.70 11.83 -11.66
C PRO A 429 -21.53 11.00 -12.18
N VAL A 430 -21.20 9.90 -11.49
CA VAL A 430 -20.11 8.99 -11.90
C VAL A 430 -20.65 7.66 -12.41
N GLY A 431 -20.02 7.13 -13.46
CA GLY A 431 -20.36 5.83 -14.02
C GLY A 431 -19.80 4.66 -13.20
N PRO A 432 -20.18 3.41 -13.55
CA PRO A 432 -19.63 2.22 -12.91
C PRO A 432 -18.10 2.15 -13.03
N HIS A 433 -17.44 1.86 -11.92
CA HIS A 433 -15.99 1.78 -11.78
C HIS A 433 -15.58 0.78 -10.70
N SER A 434 -14.31 0.37 -10.73
CA SER A 434 -13.61 -0.30 -9.64
C SER A 434 -12.73 0.73 -8.92
N ALA A 435 -12.58 0.63 -7.60
CA ALA A 435 -11.63 1.46 -6.84
C ALA A 435 -10.19 0.94 -7.05
N GLN A 436 -9.74 1.00 -8.29
CA GLN A 436 -8.47 0.45 -8.75
C GLN A 436 -7.82 1.44 -9.72
N PRO A 437 -7.07 2.45 -9.22
CA PRO A 437 -6.22 3.25 -10.08
C PRO A 437 -5.15 2.32 -10.66
N VAL A 438 -5.03 2.29 -11.99
CA VAL A 438 -4.14 1.35 -12.68
C VAL A 438 -3.25 2.09 -13.66
N THR A 439 -2.17 1.42 -14.06
CA THR A 439 -1.25 1.75 -15.17
C THR A 439 -0.47 3.06 -15.04
N ASN A 440 -1.11 4.24 -15.06
CA ASN A 440 -0.43 5.53 -14.99
C ASN A 440 -1.38 6.72 -14.81
N ALA A 441 -0.79 7.85 -14.39
CA ALA A 441 -1.38 9.17 -14.52
C ALA A 441 -0.49 10.05 -15.40
N PHE A 442 -1.07 11.10 -15.98
CA PHE A 442 -0.37 12.09 -16.77
C PHE A 442 -1.15 13.40 -16.80
N ARG A 443 -0.42 14.50 -17.04
CA ARG A 443 -1.02 15.80 -17.34
C ARG A 443 -1.06 15.97 -18.85
N ASP A 444 -2.23 16.28 -19.41
CA ASP A 444 -2.35 16.54 -20.85
C ASP A 444 -1.88 17.96 -21.22
N ARG A 445 -1.75 18.26 -22.51
CA ARG A 445 -1.32 19.58 -23.01
C ARG A 445 -2.19 20.75 -22.55
N HIS A 446 -3.41 20.49 -22.09
CA HIS A 446 -4.32 21.51 -21.57
C HIS A 446 -4.14 21.72 -20.06
N GLY A 447 -3.18 21.03 -19.44
CA GLY A 447 -2.92 21.08 -18.02
C GLY A 447 -3.89 20.23 -17.20
N VAL A 448 -4.72 19.38 -17.82
CA VAL A 448 -5.67 18.52 -17.09
C VAL A 448 -4.97 17.26 -16.61
N ILE A 449 -5.13 16.93 -15.34
CA ILE A 449 -4.64 15.67 -14.76
C ILE A 449 -5.57 14.55 -15.20
N ASN A 450 -5.01 13.47 -15.74
CA ASN A 450 -5.71 12.26 -16.14
C ASN A 450 -5.19 11.08 -15.31
N VAL A 451 -6.07 10.39 -14.58
CA VAL A 451 -5.77 9.21 -13.77
C VAL A 451 -6.47 7.99 -14.35
N ALA A 452 -5.70 6.98 -14.76
CA ALA A 452 -6.25 5.74 -15.27
C ALA A 452 -6.82 4.87 -14.15
N CYS A 453 -8.00 4.31 -14.39
CA CYS A 453 -8.73 3.51 -13.42
C CYS A 453 -9.55 2.45 -14.14
N ASP A 454 -9.78 1.30 -13.48
CA ASP A 454 -10.60 0.24 -14.08
C ASP A 454 -12.10 0.53 -13.96
N GLY A 455 -12.83 0.17 -15.02
CA GLY A 455 -14.29 0.17 -15.05
C GLY A 455 -14.90 -1.13 -14.54
N HIS A 456 -16.22 -1.21 -14.55
CA HIS A 456 -16.91 -2.49 -14.36
C HIS A 456 -16.80 -3.36 -15.61
N GLY A 457 -16.41 -4.64 -15.45
CA GLY A 457 -16.15 -5.55 -16.57
C GLY A 457 -14.79 -5.34 -17.23
N SER A 458 -14.69 -5.65 -18.53
CA SER A 458 -13.44 -5.65 -19.28
C SER A 458 -13.10 -4.28 -19.90
N VAL A 459 -13.21 -3.20 -19.13
CA VAL A 459 -12.94 -1.82 -19.61
C VAL A 459 -12.17 -1.01 -18.57
N SER A 460 -11.51 0.06 -18.99
CA SER A 460 -10.92 1.09 -18.13
C SER A 460 -11.49 2.48 -18.47
N LEU A 461 -11.20 3.49 -17.66
CA LEU A 461 -11.58 4.89 -17.84
C LEU A 461 -10.47 5.85 -17.38
N LEU A 462 -10.65 7.13 -17.66
CA LEU A 462 -9.81 8.22 -17.15
C LEU A 462 -10.63 9.11 -16.23
N TRP A 463 -10.17 9.28 -14.99
CA TRP A 463 -10.63 10.37 -14.13
C TRP A 463 -9.87 11.64 -14.48
N ARG A 464 -10.59 12.77 -14.57
CA ARG A 464 -10.00 14.03 -15.03
C ARG A 464 -10.16 15.15 -14.01
N SER A 465 -9.11 15.95 -13.82
CA SER A 465 -9.14 17.14 -12.97
C SER A 465 -8.48 18.32 -13.67
N ALA A 466 -9.23 19.40 -13.86
CA ALA A 466 -8.77 20.64 -14.49
C ALA A 466 -8.28 21.69 -13.47
N ASP A 467 -8.39 21.40 -12.17
CA ASP A 467 -8.15 22.32 -11.06
C ASP A 467 -7.11 21.74 -10.07
N ASN A 468 -6.17 20.95 -10.57
CA ASN A 468 -5.06 20.35 -9.80
C ASN A 468 -5.51 19.44 -8.65
N GLY A 469 -6.52 18.61 -8.91
CA GLY A 469 -6.99 17.57 -8.01
C GLY A 469 -8.08 18.03 -7.04
N VAL A 470 -8.59 19.26 -7.16
CA VAL A 470 -9.66 19.76 -6.27
C VAL A 470 -10.99 19.10 -6.62
N THR A 471 -11.37 19.08 -7.90
CA THR A 471 -12.55 18.37 -8.41
C THR A 471 -12.16 17.35 -9.48
N TRP A 472 -12.94 16.28 -9.57
CA TRP A 472 -12.71 15.18 -10.48
C TRP A 472 -13.99 14.83 -11.24
N ALA A 473 -13.84 14.56 -12.54
CA ALA A 473 -14.93 14.21 -13.44
C ALA A 473 -14.72 12.82 -14.05
N ASP A 474 -15.81 12.06 -14.19
CA ASP A 474 -15.90 10.90 -15.08
C ASP A 474 -16.36 11.41 -16.46
N PRO A 475 -15.53 11.32 -17.52
CA PRO A 475 -15.93 11.75 -18.86
C PRO A 475 -17.00 10.84 -19.48
N GLY A 476 -17.33 9.70 -18.86
CA GLY A 476 -18.35 8.75 -19.28
C GLY A 476 -17.86 7.67 -20.26
N GLY A 477 -16.78 7.92 -20.99
CA GLY A 477 -16.22 6.96 -21.95
C GLY A 477 -15.52 5.78 -21.28
N ARG A 478 -15.52 4.62 -21.94
CA ARG A 478 -14.85 3.39 -21.51
C ARG A 478 -14.04 2.80 -22.66
N THR A 479 -12.84 2.34 -22.35
CA THR A 479 -11.91 1.76 -23.34
C THR A 479 -12.36 0.37 -23.78
N GLY A 480 -11.76 -0.14 -24.86
CA GLY A 480 -12.03 -1.49 -25.37
C GLY A 480 -11.46 -2.63 -24.53
N GLY A 481 -10.69 -2.34 -23.46
CA GLY A 481 -10.09 -3.36 -22.62
C GLY A 481 -9.78 -2.91 -21.20
N ARG A 482 -9.65 -3.87 -20.26
CA ARG A 482 -9.26 -3.61 -18.87
C ARG A 482 -7.75 -3.52 -18.72
N HIS A 483 -7.28 -2.86 -17.66
CA HIS A 483 -5.86 -2.54 -17.44
C HIS A 483 -5.26 -1.74 -18.60
N THR A 484 -6.02 -0.78 -19.10
CA THR A 484 -5.54 0.10 -20.17
C THR A 484 -4.45 1.02 -19.64
N ALA A 485 -3.29 1.02 -20.28
CA ALA A 485 -2.25 2.02 -20.09
C ALA A 485 -2.45 3.15 -21.12
N PHE A 486 -2.26 4.40 -20.69
CA PHE A 486 -2.62 5.56 -21.47
C PHE A 486 -1.43 6.45 -21.77
N VAL A 487 -1.44 7.13 -22.91
CA VAL A 487 -0.45 8.16 -23.25
C VAL A 487 -1.10 9.22 -24.14
N GLU A 488 -0.75 10.49 -23.93
CA GLU A 488 -1.13 11.55 -24.86
C GLU A 488 -0.24 11.49 -26.11
N LEU A 489 -0.86 11.61 -27.28
CA LEU A 489 -0.21 11.66 -28.57
C LEU A 489 0.21 13.10 -28.93
N ARG A 490 1.13 13.24 -29.89
CA ARG A 490 1.62 14.55 -30.37
C ARG A 490 0.52 15.50 -30.86
N ASP A 491 -0.58 14.96 -31.37
CA ASP A 491 -1.73 15.74 -31.83
C ASP A 491 -2.81 16.01 -30.75
N GLY A 492 -2.59 15.53 -29.52
CA GLY A 492 -3.49 15.73 -28.38
C GLY A 492 -4.56 14.65 -28.23
N ARG A 493 -4.61 13.67 -29.14
CA ARG A 493 -5.40 12.46 -28.90
C ARG A 493 -4.81 11.66 -27.76
N ILE A 494 -5.64 10.86 -27.10
CA ILE A 494 -5.20 9.95 -26.04
C ILE A 494 -5.26 8.52 -26.58
N LEU A 495 -4.13 7.84 -26.57
CA LEU A 495 -4.00 6.43 -26.88
C LEU A 495 -4.11 5.62 -25.58
N GLY A 496 -4.96 4.60 -25.59
CA GLY A 496 -5.07 3.58 -24.57
C GLY A 496 -4.81 2.19 -25.15
N MET A 497 -3.96 1.40 -24.49
CA MET A 497 -3.73 -0.01 -24.82
C MET A 497 -3.92 -0.89 -23.58
N GLY A 498 -4.90 -1.78 -23.63
CA GLY A 498 -5.27 -2.67 -22.53
C GLY A 498 -6.03 -3.86 -23.08
N GLY A 499 -5.87 -5.03 -22.48
CA GLY A 499 -6.42 -6.25 -23.06
C GLY A 499 -6.69 -7.36 -22.07
N LYS A 500 -6.81 -7.05 -20.77
CA LYS A 500 -7.25 -8.07 -19.81
C LYS A 500 -8.70 -8.41 -20.10
N SER A 501 -8.98 -9.71 -20.27
CA SER A 501 -10.33 -10.28 -20.42
C SER A 501 -11.14 -9.71 -21.60
N SER A 502 -10.48 -9.16 -22.62
CA SER A 502 -11.07 -8.57 -23.82
C SER A 502 -10.09 -8.69 -24.99
N ASN A 503 -10.59 -8.87 -26.21
CA ASN A 503 -9.75 -8.99 -27.39
C ASN A 503 -10.51 -8.66 -28.68
N ILE A 504 -9.76 -8.36 -29.74
CA ILE A 504 -10.25 -8.27 -31.12
C ILE A 504 -9.44 -9.28 -31.92
N GLU A 505 -10.07 -10.38 -32.32
CA GLU A 505 -9.40 -11.47 -33.05
C GLU A 505 -8.16 -12.05 -32.32
N GLY A 506 -8.20 -12.09 -30.99
CA GLY A 506 -7.08 -12.52 -30.14
C GLY A 506 -6.03 -11.45 -29.86
N TYR A 507 -6.13 -10.27 -30.47
CA TYR A 507 -5.22 -9.13 -30.24
C TYR A 507 -5.76 -8.20 -29.15
N MET A 508 -4.83 -7.49 -28.51
CA MET A 508 -5.14 -6.48 -27.51
C MET A 508 -5.85 -5.29 -28.16
N PRO A 509 -6.94 -4.79 -27.57
CA PRO A 509 -7.60 -3.55 -27.98
C PRO A 509 -6.71 -2.30 -27.90
N ARG A 510 -6.73 -1.53 -28.98
CA ARG A 510 -6.28 -0.14 -29.09
C ARG A 510 -7.49 0.77 -28.94
N SER A 511 -7.46 1.71 -28.02
CA SER A 511 -8.53 2.70 -27.80
C SER A 511 -7.97 4.09 -28.05
N LEU A 512 -8.61 4.87 -28.94
CA LEU A 512 -8.16 6.22 -29.27
C LEU A 512 -9.27 7.23 -29.00
N SER A 513 -8.97 8.26 -28.20
CA SER A 513 -9.90 9.34 -27.90
C SER A 513 -9.39 10.69 -28.41
N SER A 514 -10.30 11.51 -28.92
CA SER A 514 -10.02 12.89 -29.38
C SER A 514 -10.77 13.96 -28.59
N ASP A 515 -11.53 13.55 -27.57
CA ASP A 515 -12.43 14.39 -26.78
C ASP A 515 -12.16 14.28 -25.28
N GLY A 516 -10.93 13.88 -24.92
CA GLY A 516 -10.49 13.74 -23.54
C GLY A 516 -11.17 12.59 -22.80
N GLY A 517 -11.36 11.46 -23.48
CA GLY A 517 -11.84 10.21 -22.91
C GLY A 517 -13.36 10.06 -22.86
N LYS A 518 -14.14 10.94 -23.51
CA LYS A 518 -15.61 10.82 -23.57
C LYS A 518 -16.03 9.73 -24.55
N THR A 519 -15.35 9.63 -25.68
CA THR A 519 -15.54 8.56 -26.67
C THR A 519 -14.21 7.91 -27.06
N TRP A 520 -14.28 6.64 -27.47
CA TRP A 520 -13.13 5.83 -27.84
C TRP A 520 -13.38 5.11 -29.17
N ALA A 521 -12.55 5.39 -30.17
CA ALA A 521 -12.45 4.58 -31.37
C ALA A 521 -11.58 3.35 -31.08
N VAL A 522 -12.14 2.16 -31.24
CA VAL A 522 -11.48 0.90 -30.85
C VAL A 522 -11.03 0.11 -32.08
N SER A 523 -9.79 -0.35 -32.08
CA SER A 523 -9.16 -1.16 -33.14
C SER A 523 -8.20 -2.19 -32.52
N LYS A 524 -7.59 -3.08 -33.32
CA LYS A 524 -6.61 -4.05 -32.80
C LYS A 524 -5.19 -3.48 -32.81
N THR A 525 -4.42 -3.80 -31.76
CA THR A 525 -2.96 -3.63 -31.75
C THR A 525 -2.27 -4.81 -32.46
N PRO A 526 -0.97 -4.74 -32.76
CA PRO A 526 -0.22 -5.93 -33.21
C PRO A 526 0.14 -6.90 -32.06
N PHE A 527 -0.24 -6.59 -30.82
CA PHE A 527 0.12 -7.36 -29.63
C PHE A 527 -1.02 -8.30 -29.20
N PRO A 528 -0.71 -9.44 -28.58
CA PRO A 528 -1.74 -10.38 -28.16
C PRO A 528 -2.55 -9.80 -26.99
N ALA A 529 -3.81 -10.23 -26.89
CA ALA A 529 -4.61 -9.93 -25.71
C ALA A 529 -4.03 -10.60 -24.46
N LEU A 530 -4.31 -9.99 -23.31
CA LEU A 530 -3.78 -10.42 -22.02
C LEU A 530 -4.83 -11.14 -21.18
N GLY A 531 -4.32 -11.96 -20.27
CA GLY A 531 -5.10 -12.77 -19.36
C GLY A 531 -5.27 -12.16 -17.98
N SER A 532 -5.73 -13.01 -17.05
CA SER A 532 -5.64 -12.68 -15.62
C SER A 532 -4.18 -12.63 -15.18
N ASN A 533 -3.87 -11.84 -14.14
CA ASN A 533 -2.49 -11.64 -13.65
C ASN A 533 -1.54 -11.02 -14.69
N GLN A 534 -2.05 -10.33 -15.71
CA GLN A 534 -1.24 -9.61 -16.69
C GLN A 534 -1.68 -8.16 -16.86
N ARG A 535 -0.71 -7.25 -16.98
CA ARG A 535 -0.93 -5.82 -17.25
C ARG A 535 0.27 -5.23 -18.02
N PRO A 536 0.04 -4.54 -19.15
CA PRO A 536 1.11 -3.96 -19.94
C PRO A 536 1.58 -2.62 -19.36
N SER A 537 2.70 -2.12 -19.86
CA SER A 537 3.19 -0.76 -19.61
C SER A 537 3.28 0.03 -20.91
N LEU A 538 2.83 1.29 -20.89
CA LEU A 538 2.94 2.23 -22.01
C LEU A 538 3.38 3.59 -21.46
N ILE A 539 4.50 4.15 -21.94
CA ILE A 539 4.98 5.48 -21.55
C ILE A 539 5.57 6.22 -22.76
N ARG A 540 5.55 7.55 -22.72
CA ARG A 540 6.36 8.40 -23.60
C ARG A 540 7.73 8.61 -22.96
N LEU A 541 8.79 8.39 -23.72
CA LEU A 541 10.17 8.60 -23.30
C LEU A 541 10.62 10.04 -23.60
N ALA A 542 11.73 10.46 -22.98
CA ALA A 542 12.38 11.74 -23.23
C ALA A 542 12.87 11.91 -24.68
N SER A 543 13.10 10.80 -25.40
CA SER A 543 13.38 10.79 -26.85
C SER A 543 12.14 11.07 -27.71
N ASP A 544 10.98 11.27 -27.09
CA ASP A 544 9.66 11.40 -27.70
C ASP A 544 9.12 10.12 -28.38
N ARG A 545 9.82 8.99 -28.20
CA ARG A 545 9.31 7.67 -28.60
C ARG A 545 8.30 7.13 -27.59
N LEU A 546 7.39 6.28 -28.05
CA LEU A 546 6.56 5.47 -27.16
C LEU A 546 7.29 4.16 -26.82
N LEU A 547 7.35 3.82 -25.53
CA LEU A 547 7.77 2.51 -25.04
C LEU A 547 6.54 1.70 -24.68
N PHE A 548 6.49 0.44 -25.15
CA PHE A 548 5.49 -0.54 -24.75
C PHE A 548 6.15 -1.81 -24.23
N ALA A 549 5.63 -2.38 -23.13
CA ALA A 549 6.06 -3.67 -22.59
C ALA A 549 4.85 -4.56 -22.33
N CYS A 550 4.87 -5.78 -22.87
CA CYS A 550 3.77 -6.73 -22.73
C CYS A 550 4.23 -8.19 -22.83
N ASP A 551 3.35 -9.10 -22.42
CA ASP A 551 3.50 -10.52 -22.69
C ASP A 551 3.10 -10.87 -24.12
N LEU A 552 3.60 -12.00 -24.60
CA LEU A 552 3.33 -12.57 -25.93
C LEU A 552 2.23 -13.63 -25.92
N GLN A 553 1.59 -13.82 -24.77
CA GLN A 553 0.51 -14.78 -24.56
C GLN A 553 -0.34 -14.37 -23.37
N SER A 554 -1.60 -14.79 -23.35
CA SER A 554 -2.46 -14.75 -22.17
C SER A 554 -2.03 -15.77 -21.10
N ASP A 555 -2.57 -15.64 -19.89
CA ASP A 555 -2.43 -16.59 -18.77
C ASP A 555 -2.88 -18.02 -19.08
N LYS A 556 -3.64 -18.20 -20.16
CA LYS A 556 -4.12 -19.49 -20.68
C LYS A 556 -3.29 -19.97 -21.89
N GLY A 557 -2.16 -19.34 -22.19
CA GLY A 557 -1.29 -19.66 -23.31
C GLY A 557 -1.82 -19.26 -24.69
N LYS A 558 -2.95 -18.56 -24.76
CA LYS A 558 -3.53 -18.12 -26.03
C LYS A 558 -2.76 -16.91 -26.58
N ALA A 559 -2.49 -16.95 -27.88
CA ALA A 559 -1.99 -15.85 -28.71
C ALA A 559 -2.57 -16.01 -30.13
N PRO A 560 -2.66 -14.93 -30.92
CA PRO A 560 -2.96 -15.01 -32.35
C PRO A 560 -1.98 -15.92 -33.10
N ALA A 561 -2.43 -16.56 -34.18
CA ALA A 561 -1.61 -17.50 -34.96
C ALA A 561 -0.34 -16.88 -35.56
N SER A 562 -0.33 -15.56 -35.78
CA SER A 562 0.83 -14.80 -36.26
C SER A 562 1.92 -14.61 -35.20
N ILE A 563 1.64 -14.90 -33.93
CA ILE A 563 2.57 -14.75 -32.81
C ILE A 563 3.04 -16.13 -32.37
N GLU A 564 4.18 -16.56 -32.91
CA GLU A 564 4.78 -17.87 -32.63
C GLU A 564 5.60 -17.88 -31.33
N LYS A 565 6.26 -16.75 -31.01
CA LYS A 565 7.11 -16.63 -29.82
C LYS A 565 6.26 -16.57 -28.54
N ARG A 566 6.85 -16.98 -27.41
CA ARG A 566 6.29 -16.90 -26.06
C ARG A 566 7.27 -16.15 -25.15
N GLY A 567 6.76 -15.58 -24.07
CA GLY A 567 7.54 -14.76 -23.14
C GLY A 567 7.00 -13.34 -23.08
N ALA A 568 7.90 -12.37 -22.98
CA ALA A 568 7.57 -10.96 -23.01
C ALA A 568 8.48 -10.20 -23.97
N LEU A 569 8.07 -8.99 -24.33
CA LEU A 569 8.85 -8.08 -25.13
C LEU A 569 8.79 -6.66 -24.59
N VAL A 570 9.74 -5.86 -25.07
CA VAL A 570 9.65 -4.40 -25.09
C VAL A 570 9.63 -3.92 -26.54
N ALA A 571 8.99 -2.79 -26.78
CA ALA A 571 8.83 -2.21 -28.10
C ALA A 571 8.96 -0.69 -28.08
N LEU A 572 9.53 -0.13 -29.13
CA LEU A 572 9.61 1.32 -29.36
C LEU A 572 8.85 1.73 -30.62
N SER A 573 8.14 2.85 -30.57
CA SER A 573 7.46 3.45 -31.72
C SER A 573 7.89 4.91 -31.90
N ASP A 574 8.17 5.28 -33.15
CA ASP A 574 8.48 6.65 -33.60
C ASP A 574 7.26 7.43 -34.10
N ASP A 575 6.19 6.69 -34.42
CA ASP A 575 5.04 7.12 -35.20
C ASP A 575 3.74 6.99 -34.42
N GLU A 576 3.79 7.29 -33.11
CA GLU A 576 2.62 7.37 -32.25
C GLU A 576 1.83 6.04 -32.12
N GLY A 577 2.56 4.92 -32.20
CA GLY A 577 2.07 3.56 -31.96
C GLY A 577 1.56 2.82 -33.19
N GLU A 578 1.81 3.35 -34.40
CA GLU A 578 1.43 2.70 -35.66
C GLU A 578 2.40 1.55 -36.01
N THR A 579 3.72 1.75 -35.87
CA THR A 579 4.75 0.73 -36.05
C THR A 579 5.66 0.59 -34.83
N TRP A 580 6.26 -0.59 -34.68
CA TRP A 580 6.99 -0.97 -33.46
C TRP A 580 8.29 -1.73 -33.77
N ALA A 581 9.42 -1.21 -33.31
CA ALA A 581 10.67 -1.96 -33.18
C ALA A 581 10.60 -2.80 -31.89
N THR A 582 10.55 -4.13 -32.01
CA THR A 582 10.33 -5.02 -30.87
C THR A 582 11.59 -5.80 -30.49
N ARG A 583 11.80 -6.06 -29.20
CA ARG A 583 12.87 -6.93 -28.70
C ARG A 583 12.33 -7.83 -27.60
N ILE A 584 12.62 -9.14 -27.69
CA ILE A 584 12.24 -10.10 -26.64
C ILE A 584 12.98 -9.74 -25.35
N LEU A 585 12.26 -9.70 -24.23
CA LEU A 585 12.83 -9.42 -22.93
C LEU A 585 13.45 -10.71 -22.36
N PRO A 586 14.78 -10.79 -22.22
CA PRO A 586 15.45 -11.99 -21.76
C PRO A 586 15.36 -12.14 -20.24
N GLY A 587 15.38 -13.38 -19.75
CA GLY A 587 15.42 -13.66 -18.30
C GLY A 587 14.10 -13.42 -17.57
N VAL A 588 12.98 -13.23 -18.27
CA VAL A 588 11.63 -13.22 -17.67
C VAL A 588 11.34 -14.53 -16.95
N GLN A 589 10.66 -14.44 -15.81
CA GLN A 589 10.39 -15.59 -14.95
C GLN A 589 9.04 -16.24 -15.29
N LEU A 590 8.87 -17.46 -14.81
CA LEU A 590 7.58 -18.15 -14.89
C LEU A 590 6.55 -17.48 -13.98
N HIS A 591 5.29 -17.64 -14.33
CA HIS A 591 4.18 -17.19 -13.49
C HIS A 591 4.23 -17.87 -12.10
N GLU A 592 3.90 -17.13 -11.03
CA GLU A 592 3.96 -17.62 -9.63
C GLU A 592 3.10 -18.87 -9.35
N ARG A 593 2.08 -19.09 -10.19
CA ARG A 593 1.21 -20.25 -10.16
C ARG A 593 1.65 -21.31 -11.18
N PRO A 594 2.05 -22.52 -10.74
CA PRO A 594 2.56 -23.56 -11.63
C PRO A 594 1.63 -23.93 -12.78
N GLU A 595 0.32 -23.98 -12.54
CA GLU A 595 -0.67 -24.34 -13.56
C GLU A 595 -0.75 -23.31 -14.69
N ARG A 596 -0.61 -22.02 -14.36
CA ARG A 596 -0.57 -20.94 -15.36
C ARG A 596 0.78 -20.90 -16.06
N ALA A 597 1.88 -21.11 -15.33
CA ALA A 597 3.20 -21.21 -15.94
C ALA A 597 3.24 -22.32 -17.01
N ALA A 598 2.66 -23.49 -16.71
CA ALA A 598 2.55 -24.59 -17.66
C ALA A 598 1.66 -24.22 -18.87
N ALA A 599 0.51 -23.58 -18.65
CA ALA A 599 -0.39 -23.16 -19.73
C ALA A 599 0.25 -22.11 -20.65
N MET A 600 0.99 -21.15 -20.08
CA MET A 600 1.63 -20.07 -20.84
C MET A 600 2.77 -20.57 -21.75
N GLY A 601 3.47 -21.64 -21.36
CA GLY A 601 4.57 -22.22 -22.14
C GLY A 601 5.80 -21.29 -22.28
N GLY A 602 5.88 -20.23 -21.48
CA GLY A 602 6.95 -19.23 -21.50
C GLY A 602 6.87 -18.32 -20.26
N GLY A 603 7.92 -17.50 -20.08
CA GLY A 603 7.95 -16.51 -18.99
C GLY A 603 6.90 -15.41 -19.16
N THR A 604 6.74 -14.58 -18.13
CA THR A 604 5.74 -13.52 -18.06
C THR A 604 6.28 -12.28 -17.37
N LEU A 605 5.82 -11.10 -17.78
CA LEU A 605 5.88 -9.89 -16.96
C LEU A 605 4.88 -9.94 -15.82
N GLY A 606 3.78 -10.67 -16.01
CA GLY A 606 2.61 -10.58 -15.16
C GLY A 606 2.09 -9.15 -15.13
N TYR A 607 1.98 -8.55 -13.95
CA TYR A 607 1.71 -7.12 -13.86
C TYR A 607 3.03 -6.35 -13.96
N SER A 608 3.07 -5.37 -14.87
CA SER A 608 4.26 -4.55 -15.09
C SER A 608 4.00 -3.06 -14.86
N VAL A 609 5.08 -2.33 -14.56
CA VAL A 609 5.15 -0.86 -14.64
C VAL A 609 6.53 -0.46 -15.17
N ALA A 610 6.54 0.38 -16.21
CA ALA A 610 7.75 1.01 -16.75
C ALA A 610 7.83 2.50 -16.37
N ARG A 611 9.05 2.99 -16.10
CA ARG A 611 9.37 4.40 -15.88
C ARG A 611 10.74 4.73 -16.47
N GLN A 612 10.95 5.96 -16.91
CA GLN A 612 12.26 6.46 -17.31
C GLN A 612 12.82 7.35 -16.20
N ALA A 613 14.08 7.17 -15.84
CA ALA A 613 14.80 7.98 -14.88
C ALA A 613 15.41 9.24 -15.53
N PRO A 614 15.78 10.27 -14.74
CA PRO A 614 16.38 11.51 -15.26
C PRO A 614 17.65 11.32 -16.11
N ASN A 615 18.39 10.22 -15.89
CA ASN A 615 19.56 9.85 -16.69
C ASN A 615 19.23 9.12 -18.02
N GLY A 616 17.95 9.01 -18.38
CA GLY A 616 17.49 8.37 -19.61
C GLY A 616 17.34 6.85 -19.53
N MET A 617 17.74 6.22 -18.42
CA MET A 617 17.57 4.78 -18.22
C MET A 617 16.09 4.42 -18.05
N ILE A 618 15.71 3.27 -18.61
CA ILE A 618 14.36 2.73 -18.53
C ILE A 618 14.36 1.63 -17.48
N HIS A 619 13.43 1.72 -16.54
CA HIS A 619 13.20 0.76 -15.48
C HIS A 619 11.84 0.08 -15.67
N LEU A 620 11.83 -1.24 -15.58
CA LEU A 620 10.63 -2.07 -15.69
C LEU A 620 10.60 -3.06 -14.54
N ILE A 621 9.56 -3.00 -13.71
CA ILE A 621 9.35 -3.99 -12.64
C ILE A 621 8.19 -4.93 -12.97
N THR A 622 8.25 -6.14 -12.41
CA THR A 622 7.26 -7.19 -12.63
C THR A 622 6.68 -7.71 -11.32
N SER A 623 5.46 -8.23 -11.36
CA SER A 623 4.86 -9.04 -10.29
C SER A 623 4.11 -10.25 -10.86
N MET A 624 3.62 -11.17 -10.02
CA MET A 624 2.96 -12.42 -10.44
C MET A 624 3.89 -13.42 -11.16
N ASN A 625 5.19 -13.27 -10.95
CA ASN A 625 6.23 -14.14 -11.45
C ASN A 625 7.17 -14.52 -10.31
N GLN A 626 7.95 -15.59 -10.50
CA GLN A 626 8.73 -16.18 -9.42
C GLN A 626 10.21 -16.31 -9.81
N PRO A 627 11.12 -15.49 -9.25
CA PRO A 627 10.86 -14.31 -8.37
C PRO A 627 10.43 -13.06 -9.15
N CYS A 628 9.88 -12.04 -8.47
CA CYS A 628 9.64 -10.73 -9.08
C CYS A 628 10.96 -10.04 -9.46
N LEU A 629 10.95 -9.30 -10.58
CA LEU A 629 12.16 -8.74 -11.19
C LEU A 629 12.09 -7.24 -11.40
N HIS A 630 13.28 -6.64 -11.43
CA HIS A 630 13.53 -5.30 -11.93
C HIS A 630 14.51 -5.37 -13.11
N PHE A 631 14.10 -4.89 -14.28
CA PHE A 631 14.92 -4.72 -15.46
C PHE A 631 15.33 -3.25 -15.63
N GLU A 632 16.57 -3.02 -16.05
CA GLU A 632 17.09 -1.70 -16.38
C GLU A 632 17.81 -1.76 -17.73
N PHE A 633 17.47 -0.87 -18.65
CA PHE A 633 18.03 -0.83 -20.00
C PHE A 633 17.89 0.55 -20.65
N ASN A 634 18.58 0.76 -21.77
CA ASN A 634 18.46 1.98 -22.57
C ASN A 634 17.85 1.70 -23.96
N GLU A 635 17.50 2.76 -24.69
CA GLU A 635 16.87 2.65 -26.01
C GLU A 635 17.79 1.98 -27.05
N ALA A 636 19.11 2.23 -26.98
CA ALA A 636 20.08 1.59 -27.86
C ALA A 636 20.02 0.06 -27.77
N TRP A 637 19.77 -0.48 -26.56
CA TRP A 637 19.56 -1.92 -26.41
C TRP A 637 18.32 -2.43 -27.12
N ILE A 638 17.24 -1.66 -27.28
CA ILE A 638 16.07 -2.13 -28.02
C ILE A 638 16.34 -2.11 -29.53
N LEU A 639 17.03 -1.08 -30.02
CA LEU A 639 17.22 -0.79 -31.45
C LEU A 639 18.36 -1.58 -32.13
N GLN A 640 19.40 -2.00 -31.39
CA GLN A 640 20.58 -2.68 -31.97
C GLN A 640 20.47 -4.20 -31.89
N TYR A 641 19.95 -4.83 -32.94
CA TYR A 641 19.60 -6.27 -33.00
C TYR A 641 20.78 -7.24 -33.14
N ASP A 642 21.93 -6.77 -33.62
CA ASP A 642 23.10 -7.63 -33.91
C ASP A 642 23.89 -8.05 -32.66
N ILE A 643 23.46 -7.61 -31.48
CA ILE A 643 24.06 -8.00 -30.20
C ILE A 643 23.43 -9.32 -29.75
N ALA A 644 24.29 -10.33 -29.58
CA ALA A 644 23.92 -11.68 -29.16
C ALA A 644 22.91 -11.66 -27.98
N ALA A 645 22.00 -12.63 -27.99
CA ALA A 645 21.12 -12.89 -26.86
C ALA A 645 21.96 -12.93 -25.56
N PRO A 646 21.48 -12.34 -24.46
CA PRO A 646 22.33 -12.16 -23.31
C PRO A 646 22.79 -13.49 -22.73
N ALA A 647 23.88 -13.35 -21.99
CA ALA A 647 24.45 -14.35 -21.14
C ALA A 647 23.41 -15.08 -20.26
N PRO A 648 23.69 -16.32 -19.79
CA PRO A 648 22.81 -17.05 -18.87
C PRO A 648 22.33 -16.20 -17.69
N ASP A 649 21.14 -16.49 -17.15
CA ASP A 649 20.42 -15.63 -16.19
C ASP A 649 21.29 -15.14 -15.00
N ALA A 650 22.22 -15.98 -14.52
CA ALA A 650 23.18 -15.61 -13.49
C ALA A 650 24.06 -14.40 -13.87
N LYS A 651 24.49 -14.30 -15.13
CA LYS A 651 25.28 -13.17 -15.63
C LYS A 651 24.45 -11.90 -15.80
N LEU A 652 23.13 -12.02 -16.04
CA LEU A 652 22.23 -10.86 -16.12
C LEU A 652 22.00 -10.16 -14.77
N LEU A 653 22.22 -10.90 -13.67
CA LEU A 653 22.12 -10.40 -12.30
C LEU A 653 23.43 -9.77 -11.80
N CYS A 654 24.56 -9.99 -12.49
CA CYS A 654 25.85 -9.46 -12.09
C CYS A 654 26.00 -7.99 -12.47
N SER A 655 26.61 -7.21 -11.58
CA SER A 655 27.09 -5.86 -11.90
C SER A 655 28.25 -5.95 -12.90
N THR A 656 28.28 -5.07 -13.89
CA THR A 656 29.35 -4.99 -14.91
C THR A 656 30.53 -4.15 -14.48
N ALA A 657 30.36 -3.29 -13.46
CA ALA A 657 31.40 -2.42 -12.94
C ALA A 657 32.45 -3.22 -12.19
N SER A 658 33.74 -2.90 -12.40
CA SER A 658 34.85 -3.55 -11.72
C SER A 658 35.55 -2.66 -10.69
N HIS A 659 35.47 -1.33 -10.86
CA HIS A 659 36.06 -0.37 -9.93
C HIS A 659 35.42 1.02 -10.06
N VAL A 660 35.60 1.85 -9.03
CA VAL A 660 35.27 3.29 -9.03
C VAL A 660 36.58 4.06 -8.93
N PRO A 661 37.09 4.68 -10.02
CA PRO A 661 38.40 5.34 -10.03
C PRO A 661 38.53 6.47 -9.00
N VAL A 662 37.45 7.24 -8.80
CA VAL A 662 37.42 8.37 -7.88
C VAL A 662 36.17 8.29 -7.02
N VAL A 663 36.38 8.01 -5.73
CA VAL A 663 35.32 8.03 -4.71
C VAL A 663 35.24 9.44 -4.13
N LYS A 664 34.04 10.01 -4.10
CA LYS A 664 33.72 11.30 -3.47
C LYS A 664 32.86 11.07 -2.25
N GLU A 665 32.98 11.98 -1.28
CA GLU A 665 32.08 12.06 -0.13
C GLU A 665 31.08 13.19 -0.33
N TYR A 666 29.86 12.96 0.12
CA TYR A 666 28.71 13.84 0.00
C TYR A 666 28.10 14.02 1.39
N THR A 667 27.68 15.24 1.72
CA THR A 667 27.03 15.58 3.00
C THR A 667 25.83 16.47 2.73
N GLU A 668 24.71 16.17 3.39
CA GLU A 668 23.52 17.02 3.41
C GLU A 668 23.22 17.45 4.85
N THR A 669 22.86 18.72 5.00
CA THR A 669 22.47 19.31 6.28
C THR A 669 20.98 19.63 6.29
N ASP A 670 20.38 19.65 7.48
CA ASP A 670 19.04 20.20 7.68
C ASP A 670 19.03 21.74 7.62
N GLU A 671 17.84 22.34 7.78
CA GLU A 671 17.63 23.79 7.71
C GLU A 671 18.41 24.58 8.77
N VAL A 672 18.80 23.93 9.88
CA VAL A 672 19.57 24.54 10.98
C VAL A 672 21.06 24.18 10.92
N GLY A 673 21.52 23.58 9.82
CA GLY A 673 22.93 23.28 9.55
C GLY A 673 23.46 21.99 10.20
N ARG A 674 22.60 21.18 10.82
CA ARG A 674 23.01 19.88 11.38
C ARG A 674 23.14 18.86 10.26
N VAL A 675 24.11 17.96 10.37
CA VAL A 675 24.30 16.90 9.38
C VAL A 675 23.13 15.92 9.45
N ARG A 676 22.36 15.83 8.36
CA ARG A 676 21.26 14.88 8.19
C ARG A 676 21.74 13.58 7.59
N LEU A 677 22.65 13.66 6.63
CA LEU A 677 23.07 12.51 5.82
C LEU A 677 24.50 12.68 5.32
N ARG A 678 25.27 11.58 5.27
CA ARG A 678 26.58 11.47 4.63
C ARG A 678 26.64 10.20 3.79
N TYR A 679 27.18 10.29 2.58
CA TYR A 679 27.39 9.11 1.74
C TYR A 679 28.63 9.25 0.86
N SER A 680 29.07 8.13 0.28
CA SER A 680 30.22 8.09 -0.62
C SER A 680 29.93 7.28 -1.87
N GLY A 681 30.47 7.71 -2.99
CA GLY A 681 30.26 7.11 -4.29
C GLY A 681 31.03 7.80 -5.40
N GLY A 682 30.95 7.27 -6.61
CA GLY A 682 31.63 7.82 -7.77
C GLY A 682 31.20 7.17 -9.07
N ILE A 683 31.70 7.71 -10.19
CA ILE A 683 31.43 7.15 -11.52
C ILE A 683 32.32 5.92 -11.70
N ALA A 684 31.71 4.78 -11.97
CA ALA A 684 32.38 3.51 -12.23
C ALA A 684 32.91 3.43 -13.67
N ASP A 685 33.72 2.41 -13.93
CA ASP A 685 34.28 2.11 -15.25
C ASP A 685 33.26 1.75 -16.34
N ASP A 686 32.01 1.46 -15.95
CA ASP A 686 30.89 1.25 -16.88
C ASP A 686 29.99 2.50 -17.06
N GLY A 687 30.40 3.64 -16.51
CA GLY A 687 29.73 4.93 -16.67
C GLY A 687 28.61 5.22 -15.66
N ARG A 688 28.22 4.25 -14.83
CA ARG A 688 27.22 4.47 -13.77
C ARG A 688 27.81 5.24 -12.59
N PHE A 689 27.00 6.05 -11.92
CA PHE A 689 27.29 6.43 -10.54
C PHE A 689 26.97 5.25 -9.61
N LEU A 690 27.92 4.84 -8.76
CA LEU A 690 27.73 3.78 -7.77
C LEU A 690 28.07 4.27 -6.37
N LEU A 691 27.24 3.88 -5.41
CA LEU A 691 27.58 4.01 -3.98
C LEU A 691 28.79 3.12 -3.68
N HIS A 692 29.80 3.69 -3.03
CA HIS A 692 31.05 3.00 -2.74
C HIS A 692 31.67 3.59 -1.47
N GLY A 693 31.55 2.86 -0.36
CA GLY A 693 31.90 3.31 0.99
C GLY A 693 30.67 3.44 1.91
N LYS A 694 30.75 4.32 2.89
CA LYS A 694 29.69 4.52 3.91
C LYS A 694 28.51 5.31 3.37
N PHE A 695 27.32 4.98 3.86
CA PHE A 695 26.09 5.75 3.78
C PHE A 695 25.50 5.81 5.19
N GLN A 696 25.28 7.01 5.71
CA GLN A 696 24.79 7.23 7.08
C GLN A 696 23.80 8.40 7.10
N SER A 697 22.73 8.25 7.88
CA SER A 697 21.78 9.33 8.20
C SER A 697 21.57 9.42 9.70
N PHE A 698 21.07 10.56 10.17
CA PHE A 698 20.99 10.89 11.58
C PHE A 698 19.60 11.38 11.96
N HIS A 699 19.15 11.00 13.15
CA HIS A 699 17.99 11.59 13.81
C HIS A 699 18.29 13.06 14.18
N ALA A 700 17.25 13.82 14.51
CA ALA A 700 17.39 15.23 14.91
C ALA A 700 18.24 15.43 16.18
N ASP A 701 18.36 14.40 17.02
CA ASP A 701 19.22 14.35 18.22
C ASP A 701 20.68 13.98 17.91
N GLY A 702 21.02 13.72 16.64
CA GLY A 702 22.35 13.34 16.17
C GLY A 702 22.67 11.85 16.29
N THR A 703 21.76 11.02 16.81
CA THR A 703 21.96 9.57 16.85
C THR A 703 21.81 8.96 15.44
N PRO A 704 22.57 7.89 15.10
CA PRO A 704 22.44 7.24 13.79
C PRO A 704 21.03 6.70 13.55
N GLU A 705 20.44 7.05 12.41
CA GLU A 705 19.14 6.53 11.94
C GLU A 705 19.34 5.32 11.04
N PHE A 706 20.01 5.49 9.91
CA PHE A 706 20.26 4.42 8.95
C PHE A 706 21.72 4.42 8.55
N GLU A 707 22.33 3.24 8.58
CA GLU A 707 23.73 3.03 8.20
C GLU A 707 23.82 1.87 7.21
N ALA A 708 24.65 2.02 6.18
CA ALA A 708 24.96 0.98 5.21
C ALA A 708 26.40 1.16 4.69
N ASN A 709 27.03 0.07 4.26
CA ASN A 709 28.28 0.13 3.50
C ASN A 709 28.07 -0.48 2.12
N TYR A 710 28.62 0.17 1.10
CA TYR A 710 28.51 -0.24 -0.28
C TYR A 710 29.87 -0.55 -0.89
N ALA A 711 29.94 -1.59 -1.71
CA ALA A 711 31.07 -1.89 -2.57
C ALA A 711 30.54 -2.05 -4.00
N LEU A 712 30.85 -1.08 -4.86
CA LEU A 712 30.37 -1.02 -6.25
C LEU A 712 28.84 -1.11 -6.35
N GLY A 713 28.14 -0.37 -5.47
CA GLY A 713 26.69 -0.36 -5.37
C GLY A 713 26.09 -1.55 -4.61
N ALA A 714 26.81 -2.66 -4.42
CA ALA A 714 26.33 -3.80 -3.64
C ALA A 714 26.46 -3.55 -2.13
N LEU A 715 25.48 -3.99 -1.33
CA LEU A 715 25.58 -3.93 0.12
C LEU A 715 26.70 -4.84 0.63
N SER A 716 27.45 -4.35 1.62
CA SER A 716 28.61 -5.05 2.20
C SER A 716 28.73 -4.74 3.69
N GLY A 717 29.42 -5.58 4.44
CA GLY A 717 29.62 -5.38 5.87
C GLY A 717 28.29 -5.30 6.63
N ARG A 718 27.98 -4.16 7.23
CA ARG A 718 26.76 -3.96 8.03
C ARG A 718 25.82 -2.94 7.42
N GLN A 719 24.52 -3.24 7.49
CA GLN A 719 23.42 -2.30 7.35
C GLN A 719 22.60 -2.29 8.65
N SER A 720 22.08 -1.15 9.09
CA SER A 720 21.26 -1.06 10.30
C SER A 720 20.26 0.08 10.27
N LEU A 721 19.16 -0.10 11.01
CA LEU A 721 18.18 0.93 11.32
C LEU A 721 18.08 1.13 12.82
N GLY A 722 18.36 2.34 13.27
CA GLY A 722 18.19 2.84 14.63
C GLY A 722 16.91 3.68 14.78
N LEU A 723 16.26 3.54 15.92
CA LEU A 723 15.18 4.40 16.41
C LEU A 723 15.77 5.55 17.25
N PRO A 724 15.00 6.63 17.48
CA PRO A 724 15.43 7.70 18.39
C PRO A 724 15.91 7.18 19.75
N GLY A 725 16.95 7.80 20.30
CA GLY A 725 17.59 7.33 21.54
C GLY A 725 18.60 6.19 21.34
N GLY A 726 18.94 5.83 20.10
CA GLY A 726 20.00 4.86 19.77
C GLY A 726 19.59 3.39 19.88
N ILE A 727 18.28 3.09 19.99
CA ILE A 727 17.76 1.73 20.05
C ILE A 727 17.76 1.13 18.64
N LEU A 728 18.39 -0.02 18.44
CA LEU A 728 18.36 -0.69 17.13
C LEU A 728 16.98 -1.32 16.87
N SER A 729 16.42 -1.09 15.69
CA SER A 729 15.26 -1.83 15.18
C SER A 729 15.70 -3.14 14.53
N TRP A 730 16.74 -3.09 13.68
CA TRP A 730 17.32 -4.26 13.05
C TRP A 730 18.74 -4.01 12.52
N THR A 731 19.48 -5.10 12.27
CA THR A 731 20.80 -5.12 11.63
C THR A 731 20.87 -6.22 10.58
N ARG A 732 21.63 -5.99 9.52
CA ARG A 732 21.95 -6.96 8.47
C ARG A 732 23.45 -7.04 8.29
N GLU A 733 24.01 -8.21 8.52
CA GLU A 733 25.44 -8.49 8.45
C GLU A 733 25.72 -9.33 7.20
N TYR A 734 26.34 -8.70 6.18
CA TYR A 734 26.71 -9.28 4.90
C TYR A 734 28.10 -9.92 5.00
N LYS A 735 28.17 -11.23 4.76
CA LYS A 735 29.38 -12.04 4.89
C LYS A 735 30.09 -12.20 3.54
N GLN A 736 31.40 -12.49 3.59
CA GLN A 736 32.23 -12.69 2.41
C GLN A 736 31.82 -13.90 1.57
N ASP A 737 31.14 -14.88 2.17
CA ASP A 737 30.62 -16.05 1.46
C ASP A 737 29.34 -15.74 0.66
N GLY A 738 28.84 -14.49 0.68
CA GLY A 738 27.62 -14.06 0.00
C GLY A 738 26.34 -14.27 0.81
N SER A 739 26.42 -14.78 2.03
CA SER A 739 25.26 -14.86 2.95
C SER A 739 25.06 -13.54 3.72
N MET A 740 23.85 -13.34 4.21
CA MET A 740 23.48 -12.21 5.06
C MET A 740 22.71 -12.73 6.27
N GLU A 741 23.06 -12.25 7.47
CA GLU A 741 22.27 -12.50 8.69
C GLU A 741 21.46 -11.24 9.04
N TRP A 742 20.15 -11.39 9.17
CA TRP A 742 19.24 -10.33 9.57
C TRP A 742 18.77 -10.55 11.01
N THR A 743 19.09 -9.62 11.89
CA THR A 743 18.61 -9.61 13.28
C THR A 743 17.62 -8.46 13.49
N ASN A 744 16.47 -8.75 14.09
CA ASN A 744 15.47 -7.75 14.51
C ASN A 744 15.41 -7.70 16.03
N TYR A 745 15.14 -6.53 16.59
CA TYR A 745 15.15 -6.31 18.04
C TYR A 745 13.79 -5.85 18.56
N TRP A 746 13.51 -6.18 19.81
CA TRP A 746 12.47 -5.55 20.60
C TRP A 746 12.92 -4.15 21.07
N PRO A 747 12.00 -3.25 21.47
CA PRO A 747 12.36 -1.92 21.98
C PRO A 747 13.29 -1.93 23.20
N ASP A 748 13.33 -3.01 23.97
CA ASP A 748 14.26 -3.20 25.09
C ASP A 748 15.67 -3.68 24.66
N GLY A 749 15.93 -3.78 23.35
CA GLY A 749 17.19 -4.21 22.77
C GLY A 749 17.40 -5.73 22.75
N SER A 750 16.48 -6.53 23.29
CA SER A 750 16.55 -7.99 23.16
C SER A 750 16.27 -8.43 21.73
N ILE A 751 16.88 -9.54 21.31
CA ILE A 751 16.68 -10.09 19.98
C ILE A 751 15.24 -10.61 19.87
N ARG A 752 14.54 -10.17 18.83
CA ARG A 752 13.22 -10.68 18.45
C ARG A 752 13.36 -11.83 17.46
N THR A 753 14.07 -11.59 16.35
CA THR A 753 14.31 -12.63 15.33
C THR A 753 15.74 -12.60 14.82
N ARG A 754 16.18 -13.74 14.30
CA ARG A 754 17.42 -13.88 13.51
C ARG A 754 17.18 -14.79 12.32
N SER A 755 17.50 -14.34 11.11
CA SER A 755 17.32 -15.12 9.88
C SER A 755 18.52 -15.03 8.93
N THR A 756 18.79 -16.11 8.18
CA THR A 756 19.90 -16.18 7.22
C THR A 756 19.39 -16.14 5.79
N TRP A 757 20.09 -15.40 4.92
CA TRP A 757 19.68 -15.10 3.56
C TRP A 757 20.84 -15.21 2.58
N ARG A 758 20.54 -15.52 1.32
CA ARG A 758 21.47 -15.52 0.19
C ARG A 758 20.69 -15.15 -1.06
N ASP A 759 21.17 -14.19 -1.83
CA ASP A 759 20.53 -13.74 -3.08
C ASP A 759 19.03 -13.42 -2.91
N LEU A 760 18.69 -12.68 -1.84
CA LEU A 760 17.31 -12.38 -1.41
C LEU A 760 16.41 -13.59 -1.09
N ALA A 761 16.95 -14.82 -1.06
CA ALA A 761 16.26 -16.01 -0.61
C ALA A 761 16.67 -16.39 0.83
N ALA A 762 15.71 -16.75 1.68
CA ALA A 762 16.02 -17.30 3.00
C ALA A 762 16.78 -18.62 2.83
N ASP A 763 17.97 -18.73 3.43
CA ASP A 763 18.86 -19.87 3.22
C ASP A 763 19.61 -20.16 4.52
N GLY A 764 19.18 -21.21 5.22
CA GLY A 764 19.59 -21.52 6.59
C GLY A 764 18.52 -21.18 7.64
N PRO A 765 18.93 -20.97 8.90
CA PRO A 765 17.99 -20.86 10.01
C PRO A 765 17.29 -19.50 10.07
N ALA A 766 16.02 -19.53 10.43
CA ALA A 766 15.23 -18.40 10.92
C ALA A 766 14.67 -18.72 12.30
N VAL A 767 14.86 -17.84 13.26
CA VAL A 767 14.58 -18.08 14.68
C VAL A 767 13.81 -16.91 15.27
N LEU A 768 12.78 -17.23 16.05
CA LEU A 768 12.02 -16.31 16.89
C LEU A 768 12.35 -16.56 18.36
N TYR A 769 12.58 -15.49 19.09
CA TYR A 769 12.94 -15.51 20.51
C TYR A 769 11.81 -14.94 21.36
N ASP A 770 11.60 -15.55 22.52
CA ASP A 770 10.71 -15.00 23.55
C ASP A 770 11.33 -13.74 24.17
N ARG A 771 10.54 -12.67 24.28
CA ARG A 771 11.00 -11.37 24.78
C ARG A 771 11.55 -11.46 26.21
N VAL A 772 10.90 -12.23 27.09
CA VAL A 772 11.20 -12.26 28.53
C VAL A 772 12.32 -13.25 28.84
N THR A 773 12.16 -14.50 28.43
CA THR A 773 13.09 -15.59 28.72
C THR A 773 14.31 -15.58 27.80
N LYS A 774 14.25 -14.84 26.69
CA LYS A 774 15.29 -14.77 25.65
C LYS A 774 15.62 -16.11 25.00
N LYS A 775 14.75 -17.11 25.18
CA LYS A 775 14.92 -18.47 24.62
C LYS A 775 14.30 -18.54 23.24
N GLU A 776 14.86 -19.43 22.40
CA GLU A 776 14.24 -19.79 21.12
C GLU A 776 12.88 -20.45 21.38
N ILE A 777 11.83 -19.89 20.79
CA ILE A 777 10.47 -20.46 20.85
C ILE A 777 10.04 -21.09 19.54
N TYR A 778 10.61 -20.62 18.43
CA TYR A 778 10.31 -21.13 17.10
C TYR A 778 11.49 -21.01 16.17
N ARG A 779 11.73 -22.07 15.39
CA ARG A 779 12.82 -22.19 14.43
C ARG A 779 12.32 -22.81 13.15
N VAL A 780 12.80 -22.27 12.03
CA VAL A 780 12.52 -22.77 10.69
C VAL A 780 13.85 -22.87 9.94
N GLU A 781 14.09 -24.00 9.31
CA GLU A 781 15.23 -24.17 8.42
C GLU A 781 14.78 -23.98 6.98
N PHE A 782 15.48 -23.12 6.25
CA PHE A 782 15.23 -22.83 4.84
C PHE A 782 16.36 -23.34 3.93
N GLU A 783 16.00 -23.69 2.70
CA GLU A 783 16.93 -23.92 1.60
C GLU A 783 16.40 -23.16 0.39
N ARG A 784 17.10 -22.10 -0.03
CA ARG A 784 16.69 -21.23 -1.16
C ARG A 784 15.20 -20.82 -1.11
N GLY A 785 14.78 -20.35 0.06
CA GLY A 785 13.44 -19.87 0.36
C GLY A 785 12.38 -20.95 0.61
N ARG A 786 12.72 -22.23 0.46
CA ARG A 786 11.81 -23.34 0.75
C ARG A 786 12.00 -23.82 2.18
N VAL A 787 10.89 -24.06 2.89
CA VAL A 787 10.92 -24.63 4.23
C VAL A 787 11.41 -26.09 4.17
N LYS A 788 12.43 -26.42 4.97
CA LYS A 788 12.97 -27.77 5.15
C LYS A 788 12.46 -28.42 6.42
N SER A 789 12.42 -27.68 7.52
CA SER A 789 11.92 -28.18 8.80
C SER A 789 11.43 -27.03 9.70
N LYS A 790 10.62 -27.37 10.70
CA LYS A 790 10.08 -26.44 11.70
C LYS A 790 10.23 -27.08 13.08
N LYS A 791 10.55 -26.28 14.10
CA LYS A 791 10.63 -26.71 15.51
C LYS A 791 10.07 -25.63 16.43
N GLY A 792 9.28 -26.04 17.42
CA GLY A 792 8.64 -25.13 18.39
C GLY A 792 7.31 -24.57 17.90
N SER A 793 6.80 -23.54 18.57
CA SER A 793 5.55 -22.85 18.22
C SER A 793 5.80 -21.35 18.17
N PRO A 794 5.37 -20.66 17.10
CA PRO A 794 5.53 -19.22 16.97
C PRO A 794 4.64 -18.42 17.93
N GLY A 795 3.76 -19.08 18.70
CA GLY A 795 2.81 -18.44 19.60
C GLY A 795 1.79 -17.57 18.85
N GLU A 796 1.16 -16.64 19.56
CA GLU A 796 0.35 -15.55 18.99
C GLU A 796 1.06 -14.19 19.06
N ASN A 797 2.32 -14.18 19.54
CA ASN A 797 3.18 -13.03 19.79
C ASN A 797 3.25 -11.99 18.67
#